data_AF-A0A2E0QYF6-F1
#
_entry.id   AF-A0A2E0QYF6-F1
#
_cell.length_a   1.000
_cell.length_b   1.000
_cell.length_c   1.000
_cell.angle_alpha   90.00
_cell.angle_beta   90.00
_cell.angle_gamma   90.00
#
_symmetry.space_group_name_H-M   'P 1'
#
loop_
_entity.id
_entity.type
_entity.pdbx_description
1 polymer ?
#
loop_
_entity_poly.entity_id
_entity_poly.type
_entity_poly.pdbx_seq_one_letter_code
_entity_poly.pdbx_strand_id
1 'polypeptide(L)'
;MSPSSMNSIRSRRFRGLVRAVFAGACFALVNGFSLEPAHLPIYLEDSHAGSFYWFAENLPLNEEVTLVLFDAHSDASQLFDSDAAYRAIRDTRDRPELLRKWRERGLVQCFDWIEPLMPKPFHKVIWVAPDEFDLEKCRAEIAREIHAHDAAMPRKRDSLDGRFEVVTLDQLEVEGPFVVSLDLDYFAECSSSDLGEAFGRVWNEIFEHDGLRAITAAISTPYLKSQEQADHLVELFLKNSLYVANARVRWEPMERTGPDRSRKAKELLRAGQEIPFFEWRNSSESLRSLVHANQEKIRFEREEEVVREVISGWRSPEVHVPEHRRDDDGCVRVRKDEGWEVRLRGFQPEESISWYVLSSEEEVYNLLGSGTRFAGDAPRWIRWKRSPVGGDRPWLRGSELRPFLDSETGWGTIRVVAEAGGRTSGEIVIRVSEDDGFLGAVQESFQLPYVLGGSRLASRRLTGSDLALGGDCANLAVYALRRTQRNIGWKIPREFRALTQEVDAFTAEDVKRGVFIDLGTHLAVLMKDLPPIGQFNDEDLVAHHLEAWPELISLGQLLEGRRAPRYCRLQIPDDAVSIVLAGDTMLARTVGDALPDEDPFQGVRSLLGESDLSIVNLECGISVSSVEATKGKPFVFSAPVAAAKSLSDAGIDCISLANNHSSDVPLADTLRHLRGVDLLAFGHPKNNHSVIEVEGFNVAMIGWQPGDSFDEIEKAKSEADFVIVMPHWGTEYQREVDDSQSVAAKEMAAAGADLVVGAGPHCVQKSDRIEGVPVYYSLGNFVFDEDGPNEDWKKGLAIRVIVSKQGKVLAIDEIPVCLNERGFPTIPQGKFTLLLLPPSSPYGNGDAILHP
;
A
#
# COMPACT_ATOMS: atom_id res chain seq x y z
N MET A 1 -21.63 -5.52 68.30
CA MET A 1 -20.19 -5.66 68.61
C MET A 1 -19.46 -5.87 67.29
N SER A 2 -18.42 -5.09 67.02
CA SER A 2 -17.30 -5.43 66.13
C SER A 2 -16.12 -5.95 67.01
N PRO A 3 -14.94 -6.38 66.50
CA PRO A 3 -14.43 -6.32 65.11
C PRO A 3 -13.68 -7.58 64.58
N SER A 4 -13.00 -7.43 63.42
CA SER A 4 -12.04 -8.33 62.73
C SER A 4 -12.62 -9.53 61.93
N SER A 5 -12.08 -10.03 60.80
CA SER A 5 -11.14 -9.58 59.72
C SER A 5 -10.97 -10.76 58.71
N MET A 6 -10.68 -10.68 57.41
CA MET A 6 -10.53 -9.63 56.37
C MET A 6 -10.54 -10.30 54.97
N ASN A 7 -10.87 -9.58 53.87
CA ASN A 7 -10.56 -9.78 52.42
C ASN A 7 -10.64 -11.19 51.74
N SER A 8 -11.02 -11.37 50.47
CA SER A 8 -11.80 -10.54 49.51
C SER A 8 -12.24 -11.37 48.28
N ILE A 9 -13.56 -11.44 48.05
CA ILE A 9 -14.32 -11.52 46.77
C ILE A 9 -13.59 -12.06 45.51
N ARG A 10 -14.04 -13.22 45.01
CA ARG A 10 -13.99 -13.62 43.57
C ARG A 10 -15.30 -14.30 43.15
N SER A 11 -15.63 -14.16 41.86
CA SER A 11 -16.74 -14.81 41.11
C SER A 11 -18.19 -14.36 41.40
N ARG A 12 -18.80 -13.69 40.41
CA ARG A 12 -20.16 -13.94 39.83
C ARG A 12 -20.59 -12.79 38.90
N ARG A 13 -20.00 -12.73 37.69
CA ARG A 13 -20.54 -12.01 36.53
C ARG A 13 -20.58 -12.98 35.34
N PHE A 14 -21.70 -13.68 35.12
CA PHE A 14 -21.94 -14.42 33.87
C PHE A 14 -23.45 -14.59 33.64
N ARG A 15 -23.88 -14.44 32.37
CA ARG A 15 -25.23 -14.63 31.77
C ARG A 15 -26.05 -13.40 31.32
N GLY A 16 -25.58 -12.16 31.52
CA GLY A 16 -26.36 -10.96 31.15
C GLY A 16 -26.20 -10.39 29.73
N LEU A 17 -25.14 -10.77 28.97
CA LEU A 17 -24.56 -9.86 27.97
C LEU A 17 -24.39 -10.41 26.53
N VAL A 18 -25.17 -11.40 26.10
CA VAL A 18 -24.97 -12.06 24.77
C VAL A 18 -25.92 -11.54 23.67
N ARG A 19 -26.84 -10.61 23.96
CA ARG A 19 -27.85 -10.13 22.99
C ARG A 19 -27.72 -8.68 22.48
N ALA A 20 -26.85 -7.85 23.07
CA ALA A 20 -26.72 -6.44 22.67
C ALA A 20 -25.66 -6.19 21.57
N VAL A 21 -24.62 -7.04 21.50
CA VAL A 21 -23.43 -6.81 20.65
C VAL A 21 -23.71 -6.98 19.15
N PHE A 22 -24.66 -7.84 18.77
CA PHE A 22 -24.95 -8.15 17.36
C PHE A 22 -25.79 -7.10 16.62
N ALA A 23 -26.45 -6.17 17.31
CA ALA A 23 -27.36 -5.21 16.66
C ALA A 23 -26.63 -4.05 15.97
N GLY A 24 -25.53 -3.55 16.54
CA GLY A 24 -24.80 -2.39 16.01
C GLY A 24 -24.02 -2.70 14.72
N ALA A 25 -23.24 -3.78 14.72
CA ALA A 25 -22.39 -4.15 13.58
C ALA A 25 -23.19 -4.50 12.31
N CYS A 26 -24.40 -5.06 12.45
CA CYS A 26 -25.25 -5.37 11.30
C CYS A 26 -25.92 -4.14 10.67
N PHE A 27 -26.06 -3.02 11.40
CA PHE A 27 -26.76 -1.83 10.87
C PHE A 27 -25.89 -1.01 9.90
N ALA A 28 -24.56 -1.08 10.03
CA ALA A 28 -23.62 -0.45 9.11
C ALA A 28 -23.55 -1.17 7.75
N LEU A 29 -23.66 -2.50 7.74
CA LEU A 29 -23.53 -3.34 6.53
C LEU A 29 -24.70 -3.21 5.54
N VAL A 30 -25.83 -2.59 5.93
CA VAL A 30 -27.04 -2.49 5.09
C VAL A 30 -27.13 -1.16 4.33
N ASN A 31 -26.34 -0.13 4.68
CA ASN A 31 -26.55 1.24 4.21
C ASN A 31 -25.45 1.82 3.30
N GLY A 32 -24.58 0.99 2.72
CA GLY A 32 -23.70 1.41 1.61
C GLY A 32 -22.72 2.57 1.88
N PHE A 33 -22.53 2.96 3.14
CA PHE A 33 -21.54 3.97 3.51
C PHE A 33 -20.13 3.38 3.39
N SER A 34 -19.47 3.68 2.27
CA SER A 34 -18.02 3.61 2.19
C SER A 34 -17.44 4.65 3.15
N LEU A 35 -17.14 4.20 4.37
CA LEU A 35 -16.35 4.98 5.31
C LEU A 35 -14.89 4.79 4.91
N GLU A 36 -14.28 5.83 4.35
CA GLU A 36 -12.84 5.90 4.18
C GLU A 36 -12.10 5.62 5.51
N PRO A 37 -10.83 5.17 5.47
CA PRO A 37 -9.97 5.16 6.65
C PRO A 37 -10.00 6.51 7.38
N ALA A 38 -10.07 6.45 8.72
CA ALA A 38 -9.77 7.61 9.55
C ALA A 38 -8.27 7.92 9.43
N HIS A 39 -7.96 8.87 8.55
CA HIS A 39 -6.69 9.59 8.58
C HIS A 39 -6.80 10.78 9.52
N LEU A 40 -5.69 11.19 10.13
CA LEU A 40 -5.60 12.51 10.76
C LEU A 40 -5.23 13.51 9.67
N PRO A 41 -6.16 14.36 9.20
CA PRO A 41 -5.78 15.43 8.29
C PRO A 41 -4.97 16.47 9.06
N ILE A 42 -3.80 16.80 8.51
CA ILE A 42 -2.89 17.81 9.03
C ILE A 42 -2.70 18.86 7.94
N TYR A 43 -2.81 20.13 8.30
CA TYR A 43 -2.66 21.26 7.38
C TYR A 43 -1.63 22.27 7.87
N LEU A 44 -0.86 22.86 6.96
CA LEU A 44 0.09 23.94 7.26
C LEU A 44 -0.07 25.06 6.22
N GLU A 45 -0.16 26.30 6.68
CA GLU A 45 -0.23 27.51 5.85
C GLU A 45 0.43 28.72 6.55
N ASP A 46 0.50 29.87 5.88
CA ASP A 46 1.02 31.14 6.42
C ASP A 46 0.24 31.67 7.62
N SER A 47 -1.09 31.68 7.55
CA SER A 47 -1.94 32.41 8.52
C SER A 47 -3.15 31.61 8.98
N HIS A 48 -3.66 31.97 10.16
CA HIS A 48 -4.87 31.38 10.73
C HIS A 48 -6.11 31.43 9.82
N ALA A 49 -6.21 32.43 8.94
CA ALA A 49 -7.31 32.52 7.98
C ALA A 49 -7.37 31.30 7.04
N GLY A 50 -6.20 30.83 6.60
CA GLY A 50 -6.05 29.61 5.79
C GLY A 50 -6.51 28.36 6.53
N SER A 51 -6.10 28.21 7.79
CA SER A 51 -6.57 27.16 8.70
C SER A 51 -8.11 27.11 8.82
N PHE A 52 -8.76 28.28 8.94
CA PHE A 52 -10.22 28.35 9.07
C PHE A 52 -10.97 28.04 7.76
N TYR A 53 -10.45 28.44 6.59
CA TYR A 53 -10.99 27.98 5.31
C TYR A 53 -10.83 26.48 5.13
N TRP A 54 -9.66 25.94 5.47
CA TRP A 54 -9.40 24.51 5.39
C TRP A 54 -10.41 23.73 6.26
N PHE A 55 -10.70 24.17 7.48
CA PHE A 55 -11.77 23.59 8.29
C PHE A 55 -13.15 23.70 7.64
N ALA A 56 -13.46 24.83 6.97
CA ALA A 56 -14.76 25.02 6.32
C ALA A 56 -14.99 24.07 5.15
N GLU A 57 -13.93 23.67 4.47
CA GLU A 57 -13.98 22.72 3.34
C GLU A 57 -13.94 21.25 3.79
N ASN A 58 -13.30 20.94 4.92
CA ASN A 58 -12.96 19.57 5.30
C ASN A 58 -13.74 19.03 6.53
N LEU A 59 -14.46 19.85 7.30
CA LEU A 59 -15.21 19.39 8.48
C LEU A 59 -16.67 18.96 8.17
N PRO A 60 -17.20 17.94 8.88
CA PRO A 60 -18.59 17.55 8.78
C PRO A 60 -19.51 18.60 9.40
N LEU A 61 -20.20 19.39 8.56
CA LEU A 61 -21.07 20.51 8.94
C LEU A 61 -22.31 20.12 9.78
N ASN A 62 -22.43 18.86 10.19
CA ASN A 62 -23.57 18.26 10.88
C ASN A 62 -23.23 17.65 12.27
N GLU A 63 -21.98 17.71 12.72
CA GLU A 63 -21.50 17.21 14.02
C GLU A 63 -20.88 18.38 14.79
N GLU A 64 -21.41 18.77 15.96
CA GLU A 64 -20.82 19.88 16.73
C GLU A 64 -19.39 19.56 17.19
N VAL A 65 -18.47 20.50 16.95
CA VAL A 65 -17.05 20.37 17.26
C VAL A 65 -16.57 21.50 18.17
N THR A 66 -15.55 21.23 18.98
CA THR A 66 -14.79 22.24 19.73
C THR A 66 -13.57 22.68 18.91
N LEU A 67 -13.29 23.97 18.85
CA LEU A 67 -12.01 24.49 18.34
C LEU A 67 -11.07 24.72 19.53
N VAL A 68 -9.93 24.03 19.55
CA VAL A 68 -8.80 24.35 20.42
C VAL A 68 -7.83 25.23 19.63
N LEU A 69 -7.60 26.44 20.11
CA LEU A 69 -6.75 27.45 19.48
C LEU A 69 -5.54 27.71 20.36
N PHE A 70 -4.35 27.31 19.91
CA PHE A 70 -3.08 27.68 20.52
C PHE A 70 -2.55 28.89 19.76
N ASP A 71 -2.54 30.05 20.39
CA ASP A 71 -2.27 31.34 19.74
C ASP A 71 -1.74 32.32 20.81
N ALA A 72 -0.74 33.13 20.48
CA ALA A 72 -0.20 34.15 21.39
C ALA A 72 -0.91 35.52 21.27
N HIS A 73 -1.63 35.78 20.17
CA HIS A 73 -2.10 37.11 19.79
C HIS A 73 -3.54 37.14 19.31
N SER A 74 -4.39 37.95 19.96
CA SER A 74 -5.82 38.12 19.67
C SER A 74 -6.20 38.69 18.28
N ASP A 75 -5.25 38.85 17.36
CA ASP A 75 -5.52 39.29 16.00
C ASP A 75 -5.40 38.19 14.95
N ALA A 76 -6.50 37.46 14.78
CA ALA A 76 -6.81 36.84 13.50
C ALA A 76 -6.59 37.88 12.39
N SER A 77 -5.54 37.68 11.59
CA SER A 77 -5.09 38.64 10.58
C SER A 77 -6.23 38.90 9.61
N GLN A 78 -6.70 40.16 9.55
CA GLN A 78 -7.88 40.50 8.75
C GLN A 78 -7.62 40.20 7.28
N LEU A 79 -8.17 39.08 6.84
CA LEU A 79 -8.10 38.51 5.50
C LEU A 79 -7.57 39.39 4.38
N PHE A 80 -6.63 38.80 3.65
CA PHE A 80 -6.72 38.88 2.22
C PHE A 80 -8.00 38.18 1.74
N ASP A 81 -9.02 38.99 1.51
CA ASP A 81 -10.17 38.63 0.69
C ASP A 81 -11.13 37.56 1.28
N SER A 82 -11.80 37.84 2.42
CA SER A 82 -13.15 37.26 2.67
C SER A 82 -14.12 37.65 1.54
N ASP A 83 -13.83 38.81 0.95
CA ASP A 83 -14.41 39.25 -0.30
C ASP A 83 -14.09 38.28 -1.49
N ALA A 84 -13.17 37.30 -1.37
CA ALA A 84 -12.87 36.24 -2.35
C ALA A 84 -13.81 35.06 -2.20
N ALA A 85 -14.06 34.55 -0.99
CA ALA A 85 -15.17 33.62 -0.75
C ALA A 85 -16.51 34.27 -1.17
N TYR A 86 -16.67 35.57 -0.90
CA TYR A 86 -17.78 36.41 -1.37
C TYR A 86 -17.77 36.67 -2.89
N ARG A 87 -16.63 36.48 -3.59
CA ARG A 87 -16.43 36.66 -5.05
C ARG A 87 -16.37 35.33 -5.83
N ALA A 88 -16.10 34.18 -5.23
CA ALA A 88 -16.29 32.86 -5.85
C ALA A 88 -17.78 32.64 -6.17
N ILE A 89 -18.66 33.32 -5.42
CA ILE A 89 -20.11 33.46 -5.67
C ILE A 89 -20.41 34.36 -6.91
N ARG A 90 -19.42 34.96 -7.60
CA ARG A 90 -19.63 35.97 -8.67
C ARG A 90 -20.45 35.51 -9.87
N ASP A 91 -20.55 34.21 -10.13
CA ASP A 91 -21.20 33.71 -11.35
C ASP A 91 -22.67 33.30 -11.17
N THR A 92 -23.29 33.69 -10.05
CA THR A 92 -24.73 33.46 -9.81
C THR A 92 -25.49 34.76 -9.49
N ARG A 93 -26.62 34.97 -10.18
CA ARG A 93 -27.52 36.13 -9.94
C ARG A 93 -28.17 36.13 -8.55
N ASP A 94 -28.10 35.00 -7.84
CA ASP A 94 -28.81 34.73 -6.58
C ASP A 94 -27.92 34.89 -5.32
N ARG A 95 -26.80 35.62 -5.40
CA ARG A 95 -25.83 35.82 -4.30
C ARG A 95 -26.45 36.11 -2.92
N PRO A 96 -27.41 37.06 -2.74
CA PRO A 96 -28.01 37.30 -1.43
C PRO A 96 -28.88 36.13 -0.97
N GLU A 97 -29.53 35.44 -1.90
CA GLU A 97 -30.43 34.30 -1.65
C GLU A 97 -29.65 33.04 -1.28
N LEU A 98 -28.44 32.84 -1.85
CA LEU A 98 -27.55 31.73 -1.50
C LEU A 98 -26.95 31.91 -0.10
N LEU A 99 -26.40 33.10 0.21
CA LEU A 99 -25.91 33.43 1.55
C LEU A 99 -27.04 33.41 2.60
N ARG A 100 -28.25 33.85 2.21
CA ARG A 100 -29.45 33.72 3.03
C ARG A 100 -29.78 32.25 3.26
N LYS A 101 -29.82 31.40 2.22
CA LYS A 101 -30.02 29.95 2.35
C LYS A 101 -28.98 29.27 3.24
N TRP A 102 -27.70 29.60 3.12
CA TRP A 102 -26.65 28.99 3.93
C TRP A 102 -26.74 29.40 5.41
N ARG A 103 -27.09 30.65 5.69
CA ARG A 103 -27.37 31.12 7.06
C ARG A 103 -28.68 30.58 7.62
N GLU A 104 -29.74 30.48 6.81
CA GLU A 104 -31.03 29.86 7.19
C GLU A 104 -30.92 28.34 7.38
N ARG A 105 -30.01 27.67 6.68
CA ARG A 105 -29.65 26.26 6.88
C ARG A 105 -28.60 26.05 7.97
N GLY A 106 -27.95 27.11 8.45
CA GLY A 106 -26.90 27.05 9.45
C GLY A 106 -25.64 26.30 8.98
N LEU A 107 -25.11 26.60 7.79
CA LEU A 107 -23.84 26.01 7.31
C LEU A 107 -22.61 26.90 7.63
N VAL A 108 -22.83 28.19 7.86
CA VAL A 108 -21.79 29.19 8.15
C VAL A 108 -22.29 30.13 9.25
N GLN A 109 -21.46 30.37 10.25
CA GLN A 109 -21.69 31.27 11.38
C GLN A 109 -20.72 32.46 11.34
N CYS A 110 -21.02 33.53 12.08
CA CYS A 110 -20.18 34.73 12.11
C CYS A 110 -19.82 35.04 13.56
N PHE A 111 -18.53 35.03 13.87
CA PHE A 111 -17.98 35.55 15.12
C PHE A 111 -17.36 36.93 14.89
N ASP A 112 -17.09 37.64 15.98
CA ASP A 112 -16.65 39.05 15.97
C ASP A 112 -15.15 39.24 16.17
N TRP A 113 -14.43 38.20 16.60
CA TRP A 113 -12.98 38.22 16.88
C TRP A 113 -12.24 37.19 16.01
N ILE A 114 -12.68 35.92 16.01
CA ILE A 114 -12.41 34.96 14.95
C ILE A 114 -13.11 35.40 13.66
N GLU A 115 -12.57 34.98 12.52
CA GLU A 115 -13.03 35.30 11.16
C GLU A 115 -14.56 35.47 11.02
N PRO A 116 -15.03 36.53 10.32
CA PRO A 116 -16.45 36.84 10.22
C PRO A 116 -17.31 35.86 9.39
N LEU A 117 -16.77 34.71 8.98
CA LEU A 117 -17.44 33.60 8.27
C LEU A 117 -16.81 32.23 8.63
N MET A 118 -17.06 31.73 9.84
CA MET A 118 -16.65 30.37 10.22
C MET A 118 -17.66 29.32 9.72
N PRO A 119 -17.25 28.08 9.42
CA PRO A 119 -18.21 27.00 9.23
C PRO A 119 -19.00 26.78 10.52
N LYS A 120 -20.30 26.48 10.39
CA LYS A 120 -20.98 25.76 11.47
C LYS A 120 -20.49 24.32 11.33
N PRO A 121 -19.77 23.77 12.33
CA PRO A 121 -20.37 23.69 13.66
C PRO A 121 -19.40 23.87 14.84
N PHE A 122 -18.49 24.86 14.81
CA PHE A 122 -17.75 25.24 16.02
C PHE A 122 -18.71 25.77 17.08
N HIS A 123 -19.03 24.95 18.08
CA HIS A 123 -20.00 25.28 19.12
C HIS A 123 -19.34 25.85 20.38
N LYS A 124 -18.10 25.42 20.67
CA LYS A 124 -17.21 25.89 21.74
C LYS A 124 -15.85 26.25 21.15
N VAL A 125 -15.18 27.25 21.72
CA VAL A 125 -13.79 27.62 21.38
C VAL A 125 -12.99 27.72 22.69
N ILE A 126 -11.84 27.03 22.72
CA ILE A 126 -10.90 27.03 23.84
C ILE A 126 -9.62 27.70 23.35
N TRP A 127 -9.29 28.87 23.90
CA TRP A 127 -7.99 29.51 23.68
C TRP A 127 -7.00 28.97 24.70
N VAL A 128 -5.93 28.32 24.24
CA VAL A 128 -4.79 27.94 25.09
C VAL A 128 -3.74 29.05 24.98
N ALA A 129 -3.46 29.71 26.09
CA ALA A 129 -2.47 30.78 26.18
C ALA A 129 -1.10 30.23 26.62
N PRO A 130 0.03 30.79 26.15
CA PRO A 130 1.35 30.41 26.62
C PRO A 130 1.47 30.56 28.14
N ASP A 131 2.14 29.62 28.82
CA ASP A 131 2.24 29.58 30.30
C ASP A 131 2.87 30.85 30.91
N GLU A 132 3.60 31.64 30.12
CA GLU A 132 4.23 32.91 30.53
C GLU A 132 3.24 34.11 30.56
N PHE A 133 2.03 33.95 30.01
CA PHE A 133 1.07 35.05 29.83
C PHE A 133 0.10 35.18 31.03
N ASP A 134 -0.31 36.42 31.31
CA ASP A 134 -1.34 36.71 32.32
C ASP A 134 -2.74 36.34 31.80
N LEU A 135 -3.28 35.22 32.26
CA LEU A 135 -4.60 34.72 31.89
C LEU A 135 -5.74 35.74 32.08
N GLU A 136 -5.71 36.56 33.14
CA GLU A 136 -6.76 37.57 33.38
C GLU A 136 -6.63 38.71 32.36
N LYS A 137 -5.40 39.10 32.00
CA LYS A 137 -5.15 40.06 30.93
C LYS A 137 -5.61 39.51 29.57
N CYS A 138 -5.27 38.26 29.23
CA CYS A 138 -5.71 37.61 28.00
C CYS A 138 -7.24 37.51 27.93
N ARG A 139 -7.90 37.07 29.02
CA ARG A 139 -9.37 37.05 29.14
C ARG A 139 -9.98 38.43 28.94
N ALA A 140 -9.41 39.48 29.52
CA ALA A 140 -9.90 40.85 29.37
C ALA A 140 -9.70 41.41 27.95
N GLU A 141 -8.55 41.14 27.31
CA GLU A 141 -8.27 41.53 25.93
C GLU A 141 -9.19 40.83 24.95
N ILE A 142 -9.35 39.50 25.08
CA ILE A 142 -10.20 38.71 24.19
C ILE A 142 -11.69 39.01 24.43
N ALA A 143 -12.15 39.17 25.68
CA ALA A 143 -13.53 39.57 25.97
C ALA A 143 -13.88 40.94 25.36
N ARG A 144 -12.94 41.91 25.42
CA ARG A 144 -13.11 43.20 24.73
C ARG A 144 -13.28 43.01 23.23
N GLU A 145 -12.59 42.04 22.63
CA GLU A 145 -12.51 41.86 21.18
C GLU A 145 -13.63 40.97 20.62
N ILE A 146 -14.09 39.97 21.38
CA ILE A 146 -15.36 39.25 21.17
C ILE A 146 -16.52 40.23 21.00
N HIS A 147 -16.50 41.38 21.69
CA HIS A 147 -17.54 42.40 21.60
C HIS A 147 -17.17 43.61 20.71
N ALA A 148 -15.92 43.75 20.23
CA ALA A 148 -15.46 44.99 19.59
C ALA A 148 -16.08 45.26 18.21
N HIS A 149 -16.48 44.21 17.47
CA HIS A 149 -17.04 44.35 16.12
C HIS A 149 -18.55 44.66 16.07
N ASP A 150 -19.20 44.90 17.22
CA ASP A 150 -20.55 45.49 17.29
C ASP A 150 -20.70 46.82 16.55
N ALA A 151 -19.64 47.64 16.51
CA ALA A 151 -19.72 49.02 16.03
C ALA A 151 -19.76 49.20 14.50
N ALA A 152 -19.48 48.16 13.70
CA ALA A 152 -19.19 48.32 12.26
C ALA A 152 -20.32 47.89 11.30
N MET A 153 -20.91 46.71 11.50
CA MET A 153 -22.02 46.19 10.66
C MET A 153 -22.91 45.20 11.44
N PRO A 154 -24.22 45.46 11.61
CA PRO A 154 -25.12 44.53 12.30
C PRO A 154 -25.39 43.30 11.42
N ARG A 155 -24.88 42.14 11.83
CA ARG A 155 -25.20 40.82 11.27
C ARG A 155 -26.07 40.07 12.29
N LYS A 156 -26.93 39.14 11.85
CA LYS A 156 -27.51 38.15 12.78
C LYS A 156 -26.39 37.19 13.17
N ARG A 157 -25.93 37.27 14.41
CA ARG A 157 -24.80 36.50 14.96
C ARG A 157 -25.26 35.36 15.85
N ASP A 158 -24.37 34.40 16.03
CA ASP A 158 -24.40 33.40 17.09
C ASP A 158 -23.35 33.84 18.12
N SER A 159 -23.68 33.99 19.41
CA SER A 159 -22.72 34.52 20.40
C SER A 159 -21.86 33.42 21.00
N LEU A 160 -20.55 33.64 21.09
CA LEU A 160 -19.63 32.77 21.84
C LEU A 160 -19.69 32.99 23.36
N ASP A 161 -20.55 33.88 23.87
CA ASP A 161 -20.74 34.10 25.30
C ASP A 161 -21.09 32.80 26.03
N GLY A 162 -20.30 32.44 27.05
CA GLY A 162 -20.44 31.17 27.78
C GLY A 162 -20.01 29.93 27.00
N ARG A 163 -19.46 30.09 25.80
CA ARG A 163 -18.91 29.02 24.93
C ARG A 163 -17.48 29.31 24.46
N PHE A 164 -16.87 30.36 25.01
CA PHE A 164 -15.48 30.70 24.86
C PHE A 164 -14.77 30.67 26.22
N GLU A 165 -13.58 30.08 26.28
CA GLU A 165 -12.73 30.07 27.47
C GLU A 165 -11.26 30.26 27.11
N VAL A 166 -10.47 30.75 28.08
CA VAL A 166 -9.01 30.93 27.96
C VAL A 166 -8.34 30.14 29.07
N VAL A 167 -7.46 29.21 28.74
CA VAL A 167 -6.82 28.25 29.65
C VAL A 167 -5.31 28.25 29.46
N THR A 168 -4.54 27.81 30.46
CA THR A 168 -3.16 27.34 30.25
C THR A 168 -3.16 25.93 29.67
N LEU A 169 -2.01 25.42 29.22
CA LEU A 169 -1.89 24.04 28.74
C LEU A 169 -2.34 23.02 29.81
N ASP A 170 -1.90 23.18 31.06
CA ASP A 170 -2.28 22.32 32.20
C ASP A 170 -3.76 22.45 32.64
N GLN A 171 -4.54 23.29 31.97
CA GLN A 171 -5.98 23.50 32.21
C GLN A 171 -6.84 23.09 31.00
N LEU A 172 -6.23 22.53 29.95
CA LEU A 172 -6.93 22.09 28.76
C LEU A 172 -7.74 20.82 29.07
N GLU A 173 -9.08 20.93 29.07
CA GLU A 173 -9.99 19.80 29.12
C GLU A 173 -10.93 19.85 27.92
N VAL A 174 -10.91 18.81 27.08
CA VAL A 174 -11.71 18.76 25.84
C VAL A 174 -12.64 17.55 25.85
N GLU A 175 -13.95 17.81 25.89
CA GLU A 175 -14.97 16.77 25.76
C GLU A 175 -15.47 16.68 24.30
N GLY A 176 -15.45 15.48 23.74
CA GLY A 176 -16.08 15.17 22.46
C GLY A 176 -15.27 15.58 21.22
N PRO A 177 -15.92 15.72 20.05
CA PRO A 177 -15.23 16.00 18.79
C PRO A 177 -14.52 17.37 18.83
N PHE A 178 -13.23 17.42 18.51
CA PHE A 178 -12.49 18.68 18.46
C PHE A 178 -11.48 18.76 17.31
N VAL A 179 -11.06 19.98 17.00
CA VAL A 179 -9.95 20.28 16.08
C VAL A 179 -8.96 21.21 16.77
N VAL A 180 -7.72 21.20 16.30
CA VAL A 180 -6.66 22.09 16.77
C VAL A 180 -6.26 23.05 15.67
N SER A 181 -6.19 24.34 15.97
CA SER A 181 -5.42 25.32 15.20
C SER A 181 -4.25 25.80 16.05
N LEU A 182 -3.03 25.63 15.55
CA LEU A 182 -1.80 26.00 16.23
C LEU A 182 -1.11 27.15 15.48
N ASP A 183 -1.11 28.36 16.04
CA ASP A 183 -0.12 29.34 15.60
C ASP A 183 1.26 28.87 16.06
N LEU A 184 2.23 28.89 15.16
CA LEU A 184 3.61 28.65 15.51
C LEU A 184 4.21 29.85 16.27
N ASP A 185 3.59 31.03 16.19
CA ASP A 185 3.93 32.20 17.02
C ASP A 185 3.63 32.02 18.51
N TYR A 186 2.83 31.01 18.88
CA TYR A 186 2.66 30.55 20.26
C TYR A 186 4.02 30.27 20.94
N PHE A 187 5.02 29.87 20.15
CA PHE A 187 6.39 29.59 20.59
C PHE A 187 7.38 30.72 20.26
N ALA A 188 6.92 31.89 19.81
CA ALA A 188 7.79 33.01 19.39
C ALA A 188 8.71 33.48 20.53
N GLU A 189 8.22 33.47 21.78
CA GLU A 189 9.00 33.90 22.94
C GLU A 189 9.96 32.84 23.50
N CYS A 190 9.72 31.56 23.24
CA CYS A 190 10.59 30.47 23.66
C CYS A 190 12.04 30.63 23.16
N SER A 191 12.99 30.19 23.98
CA SER A 191 14.40 30.15 23.58
C SER A 191 14.66 29.02 22.58
N SER A 192 15.71 29.13 21.76
CA SER A 192 16.05 28.09 20.78
C SER A 192 16.53 26.78 21.39
N SER A 193 16.98 26.75 22.66
CA SER A 193 17.31 25.49 23.35
C SER A 193 16.06 24.74 23.83
N ASP A 194 14.98 25.47 24.12
CA ASP A 194 13.81 24.94 24.82
C ASP A 194 12.64 24.69 23.86
N LEU A 195 12.72 25.24 22.63
CA LEU A 195 11.67 25.22 21.62
C LEU A 195 11.15 23.80 21.31
N GLY A 196 12.05 22.82 21.17
CA GLY A 196 11.69 21.43 20.88
C GLY A 196 10.96 20.74 22.04
N GLU A 197 11.30 21.09 23.29
CA GLU A 197 10.63 20.56 24.49
C GLU A 197 9.25 21.20 24.66
N ALA A 198 9.16 22.54 24.51
CA ALA A 198 7.90 23.27 24.55
C ALA A 198 6.93 22.81 23.46
N PHE A 199 7.40 22.68 22.21
CA PHE A 199 6.61 22.14 21.12
C PHE A 199 6.17 20.69 21.39
N GLY A 200 7.09 19.85 21.87
CA GLY A 200 6.79 18.45 22.20
C GLY A 200 5.73 18.31 23.30
N ARG A 201 5.72 19.19 24.30
CA ARG A 201 4.70 19.21 25.37
C ARG A 201 3.31 19.53 24.80
N VAL A 202 3.19 20.60 24.02
CA VAL A 202 1.92 20.97 23.33
C VAL A 202 1.48 19.86 22.37
N TRP A 203 2.40 19.32 21.57
CA TRP A 203 2.09 18.26 20.61
C TRP A 203 1.61 16.98 21.28
N ASN A 204 2.18 16.58 22.43
CA ASN A 204 1.72 15.41 23.16
C ASN A 204 0.35 15.64 23.79
N GLU A 205 0.13 16.77 24.45
CA GLU A 205 -1.16 17.12 25.08
C GLU A 205 -2.33 16.98 24.09
N ILE A 206 -2.18 17.41 22.84
CA ILE A 206 -3.20 17.28 21.78
C ILE A 206 -3.69 15.84 21.57
N PHE A 207 -2.87 14.82 21.85
CA PHE A 207 -3.21 13.40 21.66
C PHE A 207 -3.70 12.70 22.94
N GLU A 208 -3.60 13.33 24.11
CA GLU A 208 -4.17 12.83 25.37
C GLU A 208 -5.71 12.96 25.40
N HIS A 209 -6.28 13.87 24.58
CA HIS A 209 -7.72 14.11 24.51
C HIS A 209 -8.41 13.26 23.44
N ASP A 210 -9.46 12.54 23.84
CA ASP A 210 -10.32 11.79 22.94
C ASP A 210 -11.11 12.71 21.99
N GLY A 211 -11.24 12.29 20.73
CA GLY A 211 -12.16 12.94 19.79
C GLY A 211 -11.54 13.93 18.81
N LEU A 212 -10.21 14.10 18.79
CA LEU A 212 -9.51 14.86 17.75
C LEU A 212 -10.00 14.49 16.33
N ARG A 213 -10.13 15.49 15.46
CA ARG A 213 -10.61 15.36 14.07
C ARG A 213 -9.63 15.91 13.03
N ALA A 214 -8.86 16.94 13.36
CA ALA A 214 -7.92 17.61 12.46
C ALA A 214 -6.94 18.50 13.25
N ILE A 215 -5.74 18.70 12.72
CA ILE A 215 -4.76 19.68 13.19
C ILE A 215 -4.42 20.63 12.03
N THR A 216 -4.46 21.93 12.26
CA THR A 216 -3.95 22.95 11.33
C THR A 216 -2.87 23.77 12.03
N ALA A 217 -1.92 24.30 11.27
CA ALA A 217 -0.94 25.25 11.77
C ALA A 217 -0.78 26.48 10.87
N ALA A 218 -0.50 27.62 11.50
CA ALA A 218 -0.15 28.89 10.87
C ALA A 218 1.29 29.27 11.25
N ILE A 219 2.05 29.86 10.32
CA ILE A 219 3.45 30.26 10.59
C ILE A 219 3.53 31.67 11.18
N SER A 220 2.61 32.57 10.81
CA SER A 220 2.48 33.94 11.32
C SER A 220 3.81 34.70 11.44
N THR A 221 4.56 34.68 10.33
CA THR A 221 5.94 35.22 10.25
C THR A 221 6.19 36.64 10.79
N PRO A 222 5.25 37.61 10.81
CA PRO A 222 5.47 38.92 11.45
C PRO A 222 5.77 38.86 12.95
N TYR A 223 5.25 37.84 13.64
CA TYR A 223 5.43 37.66 15.09
C TYR A 223 6.69 36.89 15.45
N LEU A 224 7.26 36.14 14.51
CA LEU A 224 8.50 35.39 14.70
C LEU A 224 9.74 36.29 14.66
N LYS A 225 10.77 35.89 15.40
CA LYS A 225 12.02 36.66 15.58
C LYS A 225 12.92 36.64 14.35
N SER A 226 12.87 35.56 13.55
CA SER A 226 13.64 35.42 12.31
C SER A 226 13.14 34.27 11.41
N GLN A 227 13.65 34.21 10.17
CA GLN A 227 13.42 33.11 9.23
C GLN A 227 13.92 31.76 9.80
N GLU A 228 15.00 31.75 10.57
CA GLU A 228 15.54 30.52 11.19
C GLU A 228 14.61 29.98 12.29
N GLN A 229 13.94 30.86 13.05
CA GLN A 229 12.91 30.43 14.01
C GLN A 229 11.70 29.82 13.28
N ALA A 230 11.25 30.47 12.19
CA ALA A 230 10.16 29.97 11.36
C ALA A 230 10.48 28.60 10.74
N ASP A 231 11.70 28.43 10.20
CA ASP A 231 12.18 27.19 9.61
C ASP A 231 12.21 26.04 10.64
N HIS A 232 12.73 26.31 11.85
CA HIS A 232 12.78 25.30 12.90
C HIS A 232 11.38 24.92 13.44
N LEU A 233 10.44 25.87 13.51
CA LEU A 233 9.05 25.59 13.89
C LEU A 233 8.31 24.76 12.84
N VAL A 234 8.50 25.06 11.54
CA VAL A 234 7.97 24.25 10.44
C VAL A 234 8.60 22.86 10.43
N GLU A 235 9.91 22.73 10.70
CA GLU A 235 10.59 21.45 10.85
C GLU A 235 9.99 20.64 12.01
N LEU A 236 9.83 21.23 13.19
CA LEU A 236 9.23 20.57 14.37
C LEU A 236 7.80 20.11 14.08
N PHE A 237 6.97 20.96 13.46
CA PHE A 237 5.60 20.61 13.09
C PHE A 237 5.53 19.44 12.11
N LEU A 238 6.28 19.51 11.00
CA LEU A 238 6.30 18.44 10.01
C LEU A 238 6.88 17.14 10.57
N LYS A 239 7.95 17.20 11.36
CA LYS A 239 8.61 16.04 11.94
C LYS A 239 7.69 15.27 12.89
N ASN A 240 6.98 15.98 13.77
CA ASN A 240 6.00 15.36 14.66
C ASN A 240 4.76 14.85 13.90
N SER A 241 4.31 15.58 12.86
CA SER A 241 3.22 15.15 11.97
C SER A 241 3.53 13.85 11.23
N LEU A 242 4.76 13.70 10.73
CA LEU A 242 5.23 12.53 9.97
C LEU A 242 5.43 11.28 10.84
N TYR A 243 5.52 11.43 12.17
CA TYR A 243 5.52 10.32 13.12
C TYR A 243 4.11 9.81 13.47
N VAL A 244 3.05 10.39 12.90
CA VAL A 244 1.69 9.82 12.93
C VAL A 244 1.46 9.02 11.65
N ALA A 245 1.51 7.69 11.74
CA ALA A 245 1.55 6.78 10.59
C ALA A 245 0.32 6.87 9.67
N ASN A 246 -0.85 7.21 10.22
CA ASN A 246 -2.08 7.41 9.47
C ASN A 246 -2.45 8.89 9.25
N ALA A 247 -1.55 9.85 9.50
CA ALA A 247 -1.79 11.24 9.13
C ALA A 247 -1.67 11.48 7.62
N ARG A 248 -2.27 12.58 7.13
CA ARG A 248 -2.07 13.12 5.79
C ARG A 248 -1.69 14.59 5.92
N VAL A 249 -0.47 14.95 5.57
CA VAL A 249 0.02 16.34 5.60
C VAL A 249 -0.30 17.01 4.27
N ARG A 250 -1.14 18.04 4.30
CA ARG A 250 -1.33 19.01 3.21
C ARG A 250 -0.62 20.28 3.60
N TRP A 251 0.21 20.82 2.72
CA TRP A 251 0.90 22.10 2.92
C TRP A 251 0.53 23.03 1.78
N GLU A 252 0.01 24.20 2.12
CA GLU A 252 -0.11 25.32 1.20
C GLU A 252 1.09 26.26 1.43
N PRO A 253 2.20 26.10 0.69
CA PRO A 253 3.34 27.01 0.76
C PRO A 253 2.92 28.39 0.24
N MET A 254 3.50 29.44 0.85
CA MET A 254 2.97 30.81 0.79
C MET A 254 2.91 31.40 -0.62
N GLU A 255 1.71 31.48 -1.21
CA GLU A 255 1.46 32.42 -2.29
C GLU A 255 1.39 33.85 -1.70
N ARG A 256 2.05 34.85 -2.31
CA ARG A 256 1.94 36.26 -1.91
C ARG A 256 0.55 36.85 -2.23
N THR A 257 -0.48 36.36 -1.57
CA THR A 257 -1.85 36.85 -1.66
C THR A 257 -1.99 38.16 -0.86
N GLY A 258 -1.36 39.21 -1.38
CA GLY A 258 -1.47 40.60 -0.93
C GLY A 258 -1.00 40.92 0.49
N PRO A 259 -1.45 42.06 1.05
CA PRO A 259 -0.88 42.60 2.28
C PRO A 259 -1.48 41.94 3.51
N ASP A 260 -0.62 41.31 4.32
CA ASP A 260 -0.96 40.93 5.69
C ASP A 260 -1.48 42.15 6.48
N ARG A 261 -2.50 41.89 7.31
CA ARG A 261 -3.23 42.86 8.11
C ARG A 261 -3.28 42.47 9.58
N SER A 262 -2.40 41.58 10.05
CA SER A 262 -2.06 41.47 11.47
C SER A 262 -1.72 42.85 12.06
N ARG A 263 -1.88 43.02 13.37
CA ARG A 263 -1.46 44.22 14.12
C ARG A 263 0.01 44.45 13.91
N LYS A 264 0.81 43.39 13.98
CA LYS A 264 2.26 43.42 13.74
C LYS A 264 2.62 43.86 12.33
N ALA A 265 2.02 43.31 11.26
CA ALA A 265 2.26 43.81 9.91
C ALA A 265 1.83 45.28 9.74
N LYS A 266 0.71 45.69 10.34
CA LYS A 266 0.30 47.11 10.37
C LYS A 266 1.30 48.00 11.11
N GLU A 267 1.94 47.51 12.17
CA GLU A 267 3.01 48.22 12.90
C GLU A 267 4.29 48.31 12.08
N LEU A 268 4.76 47.21 11.48
CA LEU A 268 5.91 47.17 10.58
C LEU A 268 5.72 48.14 9.40
N LEU A 269 4.55 48.11 8.74
CA LEU A 269 4.21 49.05 7.67
C LEU A 269 4.19 50.51 8.13
N ARG A 270 3.69 50.81 9.35
CA ARG A 270 3.74 52.17 9.93
C ARG A 270 5.17 52.61 10.27
N ALA A 271 6.04 51.67 10.62
CA ALA A 271 7.47 51.90 10.83
C ALA A 271 8.28 51.99 9.52
N GLY A 272 7.66 51.72 8.36
CA GLY A 272 8.33 51.70 7.06
C GLY A 272 9.21 50.48 6.83
N GLN A 273 8.94 49.39 7.56
CA GLN A 273 9.64 48.10 7.46
C GLN A 273 8.89 47.17 6.51
N GLU A 274 9.61 46.25 5.86
CA GLU A 274 8.99 45.15 5.11
C GLU A 274 8.34 44.16 6.07
N ILE A 275 7.25 43.53 5.62
CA ILE A 275 6.61 42.44 6.35
C ILE A 275 7.42 41.16 6.03
N PRO A 276 7.93 40.43 7.03
CA PRO A 276 8.62 39.16 6.78
C PRO A 276 7.65 38.12 6.20
N PHE A 277 8.19 37.18 5.44
CA PHE A 277 7.48 36.06 4.82
C PHE A 277 8.41 34.84 4.84
N PHE A 278 7.87 33.62 4.82
CA PHE A 278 8.69 32.42 4.83
C PHE A 278 9.28 32.16 3.44
N GLU A 279 10.60 32.32 3.30
CA GLU A 279 11.26 32.10 2.01
C GLU A 279 11.80 30.68 1.88
N TRP A 280 11.09 29.82 1.14
CA TRP A 280 11.45 28.40 0.93
C TRP A 280 12.87 28.24 0.36
N ARG A 281 13.35 29.18 -0.47
CA ARG A 281 14.72 29.20 -1.01
C ARG A 281 15.81 29.38 0.06
N ASN A 282 15.46 29.92 1.24
CA ASN A 282 16.36 30.19 2.36
C ASN A 282 16.23 29.18 3.51
N SER A 283 15.40 28.14 3.34
CA SER A 283 15.19 27.09 4.35
C SER A 283 16.46 26.34 4.74
N SER A 284 16.45 25.71 5.91
CA SER A 284 17.58 24.89 6.37
C SER A 284 17.76 23.62 5.55
N GLU A 285 18.98 23.10 5.59
CA GLU A 285 19.32 21.77 5.07
C GLU A 285 18.52 20.65 5.76
N SER A 286 18.11 20.84 7.03
CA SER A 286 17.31 19.87 7.77
C SER A 286 15.89 19.81 7.23
N LEU A 287 15.20 20.96 7.10
CA LEU A 287 13.85 21.04 6.57
C LEU A 287 13.77 20.52 5.12
N ARG A 288 14.73 20.90 4.26
CA ARG A 288 14.84 20.35 2.90
C ARG A 288 15.02 18.83 2.89
N SER A 289 15.84 18.30 3.79
CA SER A 289 16.06 16.86 3.92
C SER A 289 14.82 16.12 4.40
N LEU A 290 14.11 16.66 5.40
CA LEU A 290 12.87 16.11 5.93
C LEU A 290 11.78 16.02 4.85
N VAL A 291 11.60 17.09 4.07
CA VAL A 291 10.64 17.13 2.96
C VAL A 291 11.05 16.21 1.82
N HIS A 292 12.31 16.23 1.39
CA HIS A 292 12.84 15.33 0.37
C HIS A 292 12.66 13.85 0.76
N ALA A 293 12.89 13.51 2.02
CA ALA A 293 12.76 12.16 2.56
C ALA A 293 11.31 11.66 2.68
N ASN A 294 10.31 12.55 2.65
CA ASN A 294 8.91 12.22 2.94
C ASN A 294 7.92 12.72 1.86
N GLN A 295 8.36 12.87 0.62
CA GLN A 295 7.54 13.35 -0.51
C GLN A 295 6.23 12.56 -0.71
N GLU A 296 6.19 11.26 -0.38
CA GLU A 296 4.94 10.47 -0.47
C GLU A 296 3.90 10.79 0.63
N LYS A 297 4.32 11.44 1.73
CA LYS A 297 3.46 11.77 2.89
C LYS A 297 3.05 13.25 2.97
N ILE A 298 3.72 14.12 2.20
CA ILE A 298 3.48 15.57 2.15
C ILE A 298 2.93 15.93 0.77
N ARG A 299 1.70 16.44 0.74
CA ARG A 299 1.09 16.99 -0.48
C ARG A 299 1.16 18.51 -0.48
N PHE A 300 1.65 19.08 -1.57
CA PHE A 300 1.63 20.53 -1.80
C PHE A 300 0.37 20.90 -2.59
N GLU A 301 -0.35 21.92 -2.13
CA GLU A 301 -1.58 22.39 -2.80
C GLU A 301 -1.31 23.50 -3.83
N ARG A 302 -0.29 24.32 -3.59
CA ARG A 302 0.21 25.39 -4.49
C ARG A 302 1.74 25.43 -4.50
N GLU A 303 2.29 26.24 -5.41
CA GLU A 303 3.72 26.44 -5.65
C GLU A 303 4.57 25.16 -5.73
N GLU A 304 3.98 24.02 -6.09
CA GLU A 304 4.67 22.72 -6.10
C GLU A 304 5.92 22.75 -7.00
N GLU A 305 5.90 23.52 -8.09
CA GLU A 305 7.07 23.76 -8.95
C GLU A 305 8.24 24.42 -8.21
N VAL A 306 7.99 25.39 -7.32
CA VAL A 306 9.03 26.07 -6.52
C VAL A 306 9.57 25.13 -5.45
N VAL A 307 8.69 24.34 -4.80
CA VAL A 307 9.14 23.34 -3.82
C VAL A 307 9.97 22.26 -4.50
N ARG A 308 9.50 21.75 -5.64
CA ARG A 308 10.24 20.79 -6.49
C ARG A 308 11.56 21.39 -6.97
N GLU A 309 11.62 22.65 -7.38
CA GLU A 309 12.88 23.35 -7.71
C GLU A 309 13.88 23.26 -6.55
N VAL A 310 13.47 23.71 -5.35
CA VAL A 310 14.32 23.74 -4.13
C VAL A 310 14.83 22.34 -3.74
N ILE A 311 14.01 21.29 -3.87
CA ILE A 311 14.41 19.92 -3.48
C ILE A 311 14.99 19.08 -4.63
N SER A 312 14.88 19.51 -5.90
CA SER A 312 15.31 18.72 -7.08
C SER A 312 16.81 18.43 -7.13
N GLY A 313 17.63 19.35 -6.61
CA GLY A 313 19.08 19.18 -6.45
C GLY A 313 19.47 18.67 -5.06
N TRP A 314 18.51 18.51 -4.16
CA TRP A 314 18.77 18.10 -2.78
C TRP A 314 18.93 16.58 -2.67
N ARG A 315 19.70 16.12 -1.68
CA ARG A 315 19.76 14.70 -1.30
C ARG A 315 19.78 14.59 0.22
N SER A 316 18.67 14.12 0.78
CA SER A 316 18.65 13.68 2.17
C SER A 316 19.62 12.51 2.38
N PRO A 317 20.13 12.29 3.61
CA PRO A 317 20.79 11.04 3.95
C PRO A 317 19.85 9.84 3.66
N GLU A 318 20.43 8.71 3.26
CA GLU A 318 19.68 7.52 2.83
C GLU A 318 20.09 6.29 3.65
N VAL A 319 19.12 5.66 4.31
CA VAL A 319 19.28 4.36 4.99
C VAL A 319 18.90 3.21 4.05
N HIS A 320 19.81 2.25 3.92
CA HIS A 320 19.68 1.10 3.05
C HIS A 320 20.41 -0.11 3.65
N VAL A 321 20.06 -1.32 3.18
CA VAL A 321 20.79 -2.55 3.51
C VAL A 321 21.57 -2.95 2.24
N PRO A 322 22.92 -2.88 2.20
CA PRO A 322 23.66 -2.97 0.94
C PRO A 322 23.48 -4.27 0.15
N GLU A 323 23.23 -5.37 0.84
CA GLU A 323 23.18 -6.73 0.28
C GLU A 323 21.74 -7.16 -0.10
N HIS A 324 20.73 -6.36 0.26
CA HIS A 324 19.32 -6.67 0.03
C HIS A 324 18.61 -5.54 -0.72
N ARG A 325 17.74 -5.89 -1.66
CA ARG A 325 16.89 -4.92 -2.36
C ARG A 325 15.62 -4.63 -1.55
N ARG A 326 14.99 -3.48 -1.83
CA ARG A 326 13.60 -3.25 -1.42
C ARG A 326 12.69 -4.03 -2.37
N ASP A 327 11.69 -4.70 -1.82
CA ASP A 327 10.61 -5.34 -2.57
C ASP A 327 9.57 -4.29 -3.02
N ASP A 328 8.54 -4.70 -3.78
CA ASP A 328 7.50 -3.82 -4.34
C ASP A 328 6.66 -3.07 -3.27
N ASP A 329 6.64 -3.57 -2.04
CA ASP A 329 6.02 -2.92 -0.87
C ASP A 329 6.98 -1.96 -0.13
N GLY A 330 8.14 -1.69 -0.70
CA GLY A 330 9.18 -0.81 -0.15
C GLY A 330 9.95 -1.40 1.03
N CYS A 331 9.59 -2.58 1.52
CA CYS A 331 10.27 -3.24 2.63
C CYS A 331 11.54 -3.97 2.15
N VAL A 332 12.56 -4.05 3.01
CA VAL A 332 13.69 -4.95 2.87
C VAL A 332 13.44 -6.22 3.67
N ARG A 333 13.83 -7.38 3.14
CA ARG A 333 13.66 -8.68 3.80
C ARG A 333 15.00 -9.37 3.99
N VAL A 334 15.21 -9.88 5.19
CA VAL A 334 16.46 -10.51 5.66
C VAL A 334 16.13 -11.75 6.49
N ARG A 335 16.99 -12.76 6.48
CA ARG A 335 16.78 -13.94 7.34
C ARG A 335 17.28 -13.67 8.76
N LYS A 336 16.61 -14.21 9.77
CA LYS A 336 16.94 -14.07 11.20
C LYS A 336 18.38 -14.45 11.57
N ASP A 337 18.89 -15.50 10.93
CA ASP A 337 20.24 -16.05 11.16
C ASP A 337 21.30 -15.54 10.18
N GLU A 338 20.91 -14.67 9.25
CA GLU A 338 21.80 -14.02 8.28
C GLU A 338 22.53 -12.82 8.92
N GLY A 339 23.77 -12.58 8.48
CA GLY A 339 24.57 -11.45 8.93
C GLY A 339 24.41 -10.24 8.02
N TRP A 340 23.53 -9.31 8.37
CA TRP A 340 23.24 -8.10 7.59
C TRP A 340 23.58 -6.80 8.34
N GLU A 341 23.79 -5.72 7.59
CA GLU A 341 24.05 -4.38 8.11
C GLU A 341 23.13 -3.33 7.47
N VAL A 342 22.60 -2.41 8.27
CA VAL A 342 22.00 -1.16 7.78
C VAL A 342 23.12 -0.14 7.64
N ARG A 343 23.17 0.60 6.52
CA ARG A 343 24.18 1.63 6.27
C ARG A 343 23.56 2.96 5.85
N LEU A 344 24.23 4.04 6.23
CA LEU A 344 23.88 5.40 5.84
C LEU A 344 24.70 5.82 4.60
N ARG A 345 24.09 6.60 3.71
CA ARG A 345 24.73 7.32 2.60
C ARG A 345 24.25 8.77 2.58
N GLY A 346 24.92 9.65 1.83
CA GLY A 346 24.54 11.05 1.72
C GLY A 346 24.93 11.93 2.93
N PHE A 347 25.90 11.48 3.73
CA PHE A 347 26.47 12.20 4.88
C PHE A 347 27.91 12.66 4.60
N GLN A 348 28.38 13.68 5.31
CA GLN A 348 29.75 14.19 5.30
C GLN A 348 30.56 13.55 6.44
N PRO A 349 31.86 13.24 6.28
CA PRO A 349 32.68 12.56 7.31
C PRO A 349 32.73 13.22 8.69
N GLU A 350 32.46 14.52 8.77
CA GLU A 350 32.43 15.36 9.97
C GLU A 350 31.04 15.48 10.64
N GLU A 351 29.97 15.00 10.00
CA GLU A 351 28.63 15.01 10.58
C GLU A 351 28.51 13.94 11.67
N SER A 352 27.95 14.31 12.83
CA SER A 352 27.51 13.34 13.83
C SER A 352 26.31 12.55 13.32
N ILE A 353 26.32 11.24 13.57
CA ILE A 353 25.29 10.31 13.12
C ILE A 353 24.54 9.74 14.33
N SER A 354 23.21 9.82 14.28
CA SER A 354 22.34 9.23 15.31
C SER A 354 21.31 8.32 14.66
N TRP A 355 21.14 7.12 15.21
CA TRP A 355 20.22 6.10 14.70
C TRP A 355 19.06 5.85 15.66
N TYR A 356 17.89 5.57 15.09
CA TYR A 356 16.68 5.34 15.85
C TYR A 356 15.83 4.23 15.22
N VAL A 357 15.23 3.42 16.09
CA VAL A 357 14.12 2.53 15.71
C VAL A 357 12.81 3.24 16.01
N LEU A 358 11.88 3.17 15.06
CA LEU A 358 10.50 3.62 15.24
C LEU A 358 9.65 2.39 15.63
N SER A 359 9.20 2.36 16.88
CA SER A 359 8.25 1.37 17.37
C SER A 359 6.88 2.01 17.57
N SER A 360 5.83 1.21 17.61
CA SER A 360 4.52 1.71 18.04
C SER A 360 4.59 2.30 19.45
N GLU A 361 3.82 3.34 19.75
CA GLU A 361 3.62 3.80 21.14
C GLU A 361 2.69 2.87 21.92
N GLU A 362 1.60 2.43 21.29
CA GLU A 362 0.60 1.52 21.86
C GLU A 362 0.54 0.19 21.08
N GLU A 363 0.08 -0.87 21.74
CA GLU A 363 -0.10 -2.19 21.11
C GLU A 363 -1.40 -2.28 20.29
N VAL A 364 -2.36 -1.38 20.55
CA VAL A 364 -3.74 -1.41 20.04
C VAL A 364 -4.20 -0.02 19.61
N TYR A 365 -4.80 0.09 18.41
CA TYR A 365 -5.43 1.31 17.90
C TYR A 365 -6.85 1.06 17.39
N ASN A 366 -7.71 2.08 17.48
CA ASN A 366 -9.10 2.03 17.02
C ASN A 366 -9.44 3.12 16.01
N LEU A 367 -9.20 2.85 14.73
CA LEU A 367 -9.50 3.79 13.63
C LEU A 367 -11.00 3.97 13.38
N LEU A 368 -11.85 3.15 14.01
CA LEU A 368 -13.31 3.23 13.87
C LEU A 368 -13.94 4.15 14.93
N GLY A 369 -13.33 4.24 16.12
CA GLY A 369 -13.90 4.91 17.31
C GLY A 369 -15.31 4.45 17.68
N SER A 370 -15.68 3.20 17.35
CA SER A 370 -17.06 2.71 17.37
C SER A 370 -17.56 2.22 18.74
N GLY A 371 -16.89 2.60 19.84
CA GLY A 371 -17.24 2.19 21.21
C GLY A 371 -17.25 0.67 21.43
N THR A 372 -16.64 -0.09 20.53
CA THR A 372 -16.54 -1.55 20.62
C THR A 372 -15.62 -1.91 21.78
N ARG A 373 -16.16 -2.63 22.78
CA ARG A 373 -15.49 -3.06 24.04
C ARG A 373 -14.11 -3.71 23.91
N PHE A 374 -13.75 -4.09 22.70
CA PHE A 374 -12.51 -4.76 22.34
C PHE A 374 -11.32 -3.80 22.24
N ALA A 375 -11.55 -2.58 21.75
CA ALA A 375 -10.55 -1.53 21.59
C ALA A 375 -11.22 -0.18 21.90
N GLY A 376 -12.04 -0.15 22.97
CA GLY A 376 -12.95 0.96 23.27
C GLY A 376 -12.19 2.24 23.59
N ASP A 377 -11.13 2.09 24.39
CA ASP A 377 -10.31 3.16 24.96
C ASP A 377 -8.95 3.27 24.23
N ALA A 378 -8.83 2.66 23.04
CA ALA A 378 -7.59 2.63 22.26
C ALA A 378 -7.50 3.85 21.32
N PRO A 379 -6.32 4.50 21.20
CA PRO A 379 -6.19 5.73 20.44
C PRO A 379 -6.49 5.56 18.94
N ARG A 380 -6.92 6.66 18.31
CA ARG A 380 -7.23 6.73 16.87
C ARG A 380 -6.00 6.92 15.98
N TRP A 381 -4.89 7.37 16.54
CA TRP A 381 -3.74 7.87 15.79
C TRP A 381 -2.52 7.02 16.08
N ILE A 382 -1.99 6.38 15.03
CA ILE A 382 -0.87 5.44 15.14
C ILE A 382 0.42 6.25 15.26
N ARG A 383 0.87 6.51 16.48
CA ARG A 383 2.07 7.29 16.77
C ARG A 383 3.32 6.41 16.88
N TRP A 384 4.41 6.88 16.28
CA TRP A 384 5.71 6.22 16.32
C TRP A 384 6.59 6.75 17.46
N LYS A 385 6.87 5.88 18.42
CA LYS A 385 7.89 6.09 19.45
C LYS A 385 9.29 5.96 18.85
N ARG A 386 10.10 6.99 19.04
CA ARG A 386 11.48 7.05 18.56
C ARG A 386 12.47 6.59 19.63
N SER A 387 13.07 5.42 19.45
CA SER A 387 14.04 4.85 20.40
C SER A 387 15.48 4.88 19.83
N PRO A 388 16.47 5.47 20.52
CA PRO A 388 17.84 5.52 20.03
C PRO A 388 18.50 4.14 20.02
N VAL A 389 19.37 3.87 19.03
CA VAL A 389 20.10 2.61 18.88
C VAL A 389 21.53 2.84 18.38
N GLY A 390 22.45 1.92 18.68
CA GLY A 390 23.82 1.96 18.15
C GLY A 390 24.66 3.10 18.71
N GLY A 391 25.31 3.86 17.83
CA GLY A 391 26.15 5.01 18.18
C GLY A 391 26.63 5.77 16.94
N ASP A 392 27.52 6.73 17.15
CA ASP A 392 28.03 7.65 16.11
C ASP A 392 28.92 6.94 15.08
N ARG A 393 28.27 6.37 14.05
CA ARG A 393 28.89 5.67 12.92
C ARG A 393 27.88 5.44 11.77
N PRO A 394 28.33 5.31 10.52
CA PRO A 394 27.45 5.19 9.36
C PRO A 394 26.86 3.78 9.14
N TRP A 395 26.82 2.92 10.17
CA TRP A 395 26.26 1.56 10.07
C TRP A 395 25.75 1.01 11.41
N LEU A 396 24.72 0.17 11.32
CA LEU A 396 24.23 -0.71 12.38
C LEU A 396 24.32 -2.16 11.93
N ARG A 397 24.68 -3.08 12.84
CA ARG A 397 24.55 -4.52 12.60
C ARG A 397 23.14 -4.98 12.92
N GLY A 398 22.62 -5.95 12.18
CA GLY A 398 21.32 -6.58 12.48
C GLY A 398 21.22 -7.12 13.91
N SER A 399 22.35 -7.55 14.49
CA SER A 399 22.42 -7.98 15.90
C SER A 399 22.08 -6.89 16.92
N GLU A 400 22.25 -5.61 16.58
CA GLU A 400 21.93 -4.45 17.43
C GLU A 400 20.44 -4.08 17.36
N LEU A 401 19.76 -4.54 16.30
CA LEU A 401 18.34 -4.30 16.06
C LEU A 401 17.46 -5.44 16.61
N ARG A 402 18.05 -6.59 16.96
CA ARG A 402 17.35 -7.73 17.60
C ARG A 402 16.51 -7.38 18.84
N PRO A 403 16.86 -6.42 19.72
CA PRO A 403 16.01 -6.02 20.85
C PRO A 403 14.67 -5.36 20.45
N PHE A 404 14.47 -5.05 19.17
CA PHE A 404 13.24 -4.47 18.61
C PHE A 404 12.45 -5.47 17.76
N LEU A 405 12.84 -6.75 17.78
CA LEU A 405 12.07 -7.87 17.23
C LEU A 405 11.27 -8.53 18.35
N ASP A 406 10.40 -9.47 17.98
CA ASP A 406 9.74 -10.31 18.96
C ASP A 406 10.76 -11.04 19.85
N SER A 407 10.56 -10.94 21.17
CA SER A 407 11.59 -11.34 22.14
C SER A 407 11.73 -12.86 22.31
N GLU A 408 10.69 -13.63 21.97
CA GLU A 408 10.69 -15.10 22.08
C GLU A 408 11.23 -15.75 20.80
N THR A 409 10.80 -15.23 19.65
CA THR A 409 11.05 -15.83 18.33
C THR A 409 12.19 -15.15 17.57
N GLY A 410 12.45 -13.87 17.80
CA GLY A 410 13.42 -13.08 17.03
C GLY A 410 12.98 -12.76 15.60
N TRP A 411 11.67 -12.76 15.34
CA TRP A 411 11.07 -12.35 14.05
C TRP A 411 10.35 -11.00 14.15
N GLY A 412 9.90 -10.47 13.01
CA GLY A 412 8.98 -9.33 12.96
C GLY A 412 9.45 -8.16 12.10
N THR A 413 8.88 -6.99 12.36
CA THR A 413 9.13 -5.74 11.62
C THR A 413 9.92 -4.74 12.45
N ILE A 414 10.95 -4.15 11.84
CA ILE A 414 11.72 -3.02 12.40
C ILE A 414 11.64 -1.84 11.43
N ARG A 415 11.41 -0.63 11.93
CA ARG A 415 11.53 0.61 11.16
C ARG A 415 12.75 1.37 11.64
N VAL A 416 13.67 1.72 10.73
CA VAL A 416 14.92 2.40 11.08
C VAL A 416 14.99 3.76 10.39
N VAL A 417 15.38 4.79 11.13
CA VAL A 417 15.75 6.12 10.62
C VAL A 417 17.10 6.55 11.18
N ALA A 418 17.82 7.38 10.43
CA ALA A 418 19.04 8.04 10.86
C ALA A 418 18.95 9.56 10.69
N GLU A 419 19.72 10.28 11.49
CA GLU A 419 20.05 11.69 11.30
C GLU A 419 21.56 11.84 11.11
N ALA A 420 21.98 12.73 10.21
CA ALA A 420 23.37 13.13 10.03
C ALA A 420 23.45 14.66 9.95
N GLY A 421 24.20 15.30 10.84
CA GLY A 421 24.30 16.77 10.86
C GLY A 421 22.95 17.49 11.08
N GLY A 422 22.01 16.83 11.77
CA GLY A 422 20.61 17.27 11.91
C GLY A 422 19.69 16.82 10.76
N ARG A 423 20.23 16.58 9.57
CA ARG A 423 19.47 16.18 8.37
C ARG A 423 18.87 14.78 8.57
N THR A 424 17.54 14.69 8.52
CA THR A 424 16.80 13.43 8.71
C THR A 424 16.75 12.61 7.41
N SER A 425 16.91 11.28 7.52
CA SER A 425 16.72 10.33 6.42
C SER A 425 15.27 9.82 6.33
N GLY A 426 14.88 9.29 5.16
CA GLY A 426 13.63 8.55 5.03
C GLY A 426 13.69 7.22 5.80
N GLU A 427 12.55 6.65 6.17
CA GLU A 427 12.54 5.35 6.87
C GLU A 427 12.92 4.18 5.96
N ILE A 428 13.54 3.15 6.56
CA ILE A 428 13.64 1.81 5.97
C ILE A 428 12.89 0.82 6.87
N VAL A 429 11.99 0.06 6.26
CA VAL A 429 11.26 -1.02 6.92
C VAL A 429 12.00 -2.33 6.64
N ILE A 430 12.39 -3.05 7.68
CA ILE A 430 13.11 -4.32 7.60
C ILE A 430 12.21 -5.39 8.20
N ARG A 431 11.91 -6.44 7.42
CA ARG A 431 11.19 -7.64 7.89
C ARG A 431 12.18 -8.76 8.12
N VAL A 432 12.08 -9.41 9.27
CA VAL A 432 12.96 -10.50 9.70
C VAL A 432 12.13 -11.76 9.90
N SER A 433 12.48 -12.81 9.15
CA SER A 433 11.81 -14.13 9.18
C SER A 433 12.84 -15.27 9.13
N GLU A 434 12.40 -16.51 9.36
CA GLU A 434 13.23 -17.70 9.17
C GLU A 434 13.31 -18.15 7.71
N ASP A 435 12.21 -18.06 6.98
CA ASP A 435 12.11 -18.39 5.56
C ASP A 435 11.39 -17.29 4.76
N ASP A 436 11.36 -17.47 3.45
CA ASP A 436 10.76 -16.57 2.47
C ASP A 436 9.36 -17.06 2.00
N GLY A 437 8.89 -18.17 2.55
CA GLY A 437 7.60 -18.80 2.26
C GLY A 437 6.45 -18.26 3.13
N PHE A 438 5.41 -19.08 3.28
CA PHE A 438 4.13 -18.64 3.86
C PHE A 438 4.24 -18.37 5.35
N LEU A 439 4.88 -19.28 6.08
CA LEU A 439 5.12 -19.12 7.50
C LEU A 439 6.09 -17.96 7.74
N GLY A 440 7.18 -17.87 6.96
CA GLY A 440 8.05 -16.70 6.94
C GLY A 440 7.29 -15.38 6.82
N ALA A 441 6.36 -15.28 5.87
CA ALA A 441 5.54 -14.09 5.72
C ALA A 441 4.58 -13.81 6.89
N VAL A 442 4.06 -14.82 7.59
CA VAL A 442 3.33 -14.59 8.85
C VAL A 442 4.26 -14.02 9.93
N GLN A 443 5.48 -14.56 10.04
CA GLN A 443 6.50 -14.09 10.99
C GLN A 443 6.88 -12.61 10.75
N GLU A 444 6.95 -12.16 9.49
CA GLU A 444 7.23 -10.76 9.13
C GLU A 444 6.23 -9.77 9.76
N SER A 445 5.02 -10.19 10.12
CA SER A 445 4.01 -9.31 10.74
C SER A 445 4.19 -9.10 12.25
N PHE A 446 5.03 -9.87 12.94
CA PHE A 446 5.28 -9.70 14.38
C PHE A 446 5.83 -8.31 14.69
N GLN A 447 5.57 -7.81 15.91
CA GLN A 447 5.82 -6.42 16.35
C GLN A 447 5.00 -5.32 15.63
N LEU A 448 4.04 -5.68 14.77
CA LEU A 448 3.05 -4.73 14.27
C LEU A 448 1.90 -4.54 15.29
N PRO A 449 1.43 -3.31 15.56
CA PRO A 449 0.31 -3.07 16.47
C PRO A 449 -1.01 -3.61 15.91
N TYR A 450 -1.94 -4.04 16.77
CA TYR A 450 -3.30 -4.34 16.33
C TYR A 450 -4.03 -3.06 15.94
N VAL A 451 -4.58 -3.04 14.72
CA VAL A 451 -5.34 -1.88 14.23
C VAL A 451 -6.77 -2.30 13.91
N LEU A 452 -7.71 -1.93 14.79
CA LEU A 452 -9.13 -2.10 14.51
C LEU A 452 -9.54 -1.14 13.38
N GLY A 453 -10.05 -1.72 12.29
CA GLY A 453 -10.30 -0.99 11.05
C GLY A 453 -9.08 -0.95 10.10
N GLY A 454 -8.02 -1.72 10.36
CA GLY A 454 -6.84 -1.83 9.50
C GLY A 454 -7.11 -2.31 8.05
N SER A 455 -8.31 -2.82 7.77
CA SER A 455 -8.78 -3.08 6.40
C SER A 455 -9.11 -1.83 5.59
N ARG A 456 -9.32 -0.70 6.27
CA ARG A 456 -9.50 0.61 5.65
C ARG A 456 -8.17 1.30 5.40
N LEU A 457 -7.12 0.95 6.15
CA LEU A 457 -5.76 1.42 5.84
C LEU A 457 -5.35 0.88 4.47
N ALA A 458 -5.31 1.77 3.49
CA ALA A 458 -4.94 1.48 2.12
C ALA A 458 -3.95 2.53 1.61
N SER A 459 -2.91 2.08 0.90
CA SER A 459 -2.10 2.93 0.04
C SER A 459 -1.81 2.16 -1.25
N ARG A 460 -2.06 2.77 -2.41
CA ARG A 460 -2.07 2.07 -3.71
C ARG A 460 -2.97 0.82 -3.65
N ARG A 461 -2.39 -0.39 -3.78
CA ARG A 461 -3.09 -1.69 -3.68
C ARG A 461 -2.83 -2.44 -2.36
N LEU A 462 -2.02 -1.85 -1.46
CA LEU A 462 -1.51 -2.45 -0.23
C LEU A 462 -2.44 -2.13 0.96
N THR A 463 -2.67 -3.10 1.85
CA THR A 463 -3.58 -2.97 3.00
C THR A 463 -3.07 -3.69 4.25
N GLY A 464 -3.31 -3.17 5.45
CA GLY A 464 -2.89 -3.84 6.70
C GLY A 464 -1.37 -4.08 6.72
N SER A 465 -0.94 -5.34 6.97
CA SER A 465 0.49 -5.68 7.12
C SER A 465 1.34 -5.31 5.90
N ASP A 466 0.75 -5.19 4.69
CA ASP A 466 1.43 -4.69 3.49
C ASP A 466 1.98 -3.26 3.71
N LEU A 467 1.30 -2.43 4.51
CA LEU A 467 1.67 -1.05 4.87
C LEU A 467 2.59 -0.98 6.10
N ALA A 468 3.09 -2.14 6.56
CA ALA A 468 3.78 -2.31 7.83
C ALA A 468 2.98 -1.76 9.03
N LEU A 469 1.67 -2.01 9.03
CA LEU A 469 0.72 -1.75 10.12
C LEU A 469 -0.11 -3.03 10.34
N GLY A 470 -0.36 -3.42 11.58
CA GLY A 470 -1.04 -4.70 11.84
C GLY A 470 -2.56 -4.64 11.65
N GLY A 471 -3.26 -5.68 12.08
CA GLY A 471 -4.72 -5.73 12.00
C GLY A 471 -5.27 -7.03 12.58
N ASP A 472 -6.39 -7.53 12.06
CA ASP A 472 -6.92 -8.82 12.53
C ASP A 472 -6.12 -10.02 11.97
N CYS A 473 -6.37 -11.20 12.53
CA CYS A 473 -5.75 -12.44 12.04
C CYS A 473 -6.01 -12.75 10.55
N ALA A 474 -7.04 -12.16 9.93
CA ALA A 474 -7.24 -12.31 8.49
C ALA A 474 -6.28 -11.40 7.70
N ASN A 475 -5.88 -10.23 8.22
CA ASN A 475 -4.77 -9.47 7.66
C ASN A 475 -3.47 -10.28 7.63
N LEU A 476 -3.13 -11.02 8.71
CA LEU A 476 -1.96 -11.91 8.72
C LEU A 476 -2.02 -12.94 7.58
N ALA A 477 -3.15 -13.64 7.44
CA ALA A 477 -3.32 -14.67 6.43
C ALA A 477 -3.37 -14.12 5.00
N VAL A 478 -4.08 -13.01 4.77
CA VAL A 478 -4.15 -12.34 3.46
C VAL A 478 -2.78 -11.80 3.07
N TYR A 479 -2.06 -11.16 4.00
CA TYR A 479 -0.68 -10.72 3.80
C TYR A 479 0.24 -11.88 3.44
N ALA A 480 0.26 -12.93 4.25
CA ALA A 480 1.16 -14.05 4.05
C ALA A 480 0.87 -14.77 2.72
N LEU A 481 -0.40 -14.95 2.37
CA LEU A 481 -0.79 -15.51 1.07
C LEU A 481 -0.42 -14.56 -0.09
N ARG A 482 -0.62 -13.24 0.02
CA ARG A 482 -0.13 -12.24 -0.96
C ARG A 482 1.40 -12.20 -1.05
N ARG A 483 2.11 -12.50 0.04
CA ARG A 483 3.58 -12.45 0.12
C ARG A 483 4.24 -13.68 -0.49
N THR A 484 3.66 -14.86 -0.28
CA THR A 484 3.86 -16.05 -1.14
C THR A 484 3.02 -16.00 -2.40
N GLN A 485 2.54 -14.80 -2.72
CA GLN A 485 1.80 -14.46 -3.90
C GLN A 485 0.61 -15.35 -4.15
N ARG A 486 -0.52 -14.80 -3.74
CA ARG A 486 -1.89 -15.12 -4.06
C ARG A 486 -2.59 -13.77 -4.00
N ASN A 487 -2.95 -13.19 -5.14
CA ASN A 487 -3.59 -11.88 -5.22
C ASN A 487 -5.04 -12.00 -4.76
N ILE A 488 -5.22 -12.18 -3.47
CA ILE A 488 -6.52 -12.11 -2.84
C ILE A 488 -6.84 -10.64 -2.64
N GLY A 489 -8.05 -10.23 -3.01
CA GLY A 489 -8.65 -9.05 -2.39
C GLY A 489 -8.68 -9.22 -0.87
N TRP A 490 -8.79 -8.11 -0.13
CA TRP A 490 -8.95 -8.20 1.32
C TRP A 490 -10.21 -9.02 1.70
N LYS A 491 -10.14 -9.77 2.80
CA LYS A 491 -11.19 -10.70 3.25
C LYS A 491 -11.35 -10.65 4.77
N ILE A 492 -12.57 -10.49 5.26
CA ILE A 492 -12.91 -10.84 6.65
C ILE A 492 -12.81 -12.36 6.87
N PRO A 493 -12.61 -12.85 8.11
CA PRO A 493 -12.58 -14.29 8.42
C PRO A 493 -13.75 -15.11 7.86
N ARG A 494 -14.97 -14.52 7.81
CA ARG A 494 -16.14 -15.18 7.22
C ARG A 494 -16.03 -15.39 5.71
N GLU A 495 -15.46 -14.45 4.98
CA GLU A 495 -15.29 -14.53 3.52
C GLU A 495 -14.08 -15.38 3.14
N PHE A 496 -13.05 -15.41 3.99
CA PHE A 496 -11.87 -16.25 3.83
C PHE A 496 -12.23 -17.75 3.71
N ARG A 497 -13.36 -18.18 4.31
CA ARG A 497 -13.92 -19.54 4.15
C ARG A 497 -14.19 -19.97 2.70
N ALA A 498 -14.41 -19.03 1.79
CA ALA A 498 -14.61 -19.36 0.38
C ALA A 498 -13.30 -19.76 -0.34
N LEU A 499 -12.18 -19.69 0.37
CA LEU A 499 -10.83 -20.01 -0.10
C LEU A 499 -10.24 -21.22 0.66
N THR A 500 -11.02 -21.87 1.53
CA THR A 500 -10.51 -22.93 2.42
C THR A 500 -11.43 -24.15 2.50
N GLN A 501 -10.80 -25.32 2.56
CA GLN A 501 -11.46 -26.62 2.70
C GLN A 501 -11.30 -27.10 4.14
N GLU A 502 -12.39 -27.52 4.78
CA GLU A 502 -12.38 -28.08 6.14
C GLU A 502 -11.78 -29.48 6.14
N VAL A 503 -10.89 -29.78 7.09
CA VAL A 503 -10.09 -31.02 7.14
C VAL A 503 -9.88 -31.50 8.58
N ASP A 504 -9.95 -32.82 8.79
CA ASP A 504 -9.66 -33.46 10.08
C ASP A 504 -8.15 -33.74 10.28
N ALA A 505 -7.36 -33.71 9.21
CA ALA A 505 -5.92 -34.00 9.18
C ALA A 505 -5.24 -33.21 8.05
N PHE A 506 -3.92 -33.06 8.13
CA PHE A 506 -3.13 -32.26 7.19
C PHE A 506 -1.73 -32.84 7.01
N THR A 507 -1.02 -32.38 5.97
CA THR A 507 0.38 -32.76 5.70
C THR A 507 1.33 -31.60 5.97
N ALA A 508 2.63 -31.89 6.09
CA ALA A 508 3.66 -30.85 6.19
C ALA A 508 3.66 -29.87 4.99
N GLU A 509 3.16 -30.31 3.83
CA GLU A 509 3.02 -29.46 2.65
C GLU A 509 1.77 -28.56 2.74
N ASP A 510 0.66 -29.03 3.32
CA ASP A 510 -0.48 -28.16 3.64
C ASP A 510 -0.06 -27.05 4.62
N VAL A 511 0.74 -27.36 5.66
CA VAL A 511 1.25 -26.36 6.62
C VAL A 511 2.06 -25.27 5.92
N LYS A 512 2.96 -25.64 5.00
CA LYS A 512 3.73 -24.68 4.17
C LYS A 512 2.86 -23.84 3.22
N ARG A 513 1.69 -24.34 2.82
CA ARG A 513 0.73 -23.64 1.94
C ARG A 513 -0.31 -22.80 2.70
N GLY A 514 -0.45 -23.06 4.00
CA GLY A 514 -1.41 -22.43 4.89
C GLY A 514 -2.47 -23.40 5.40
N VAL A 515 -2.33 -23.76 6.68
CA VAL A 515 -3.39 -24.36 7.51
C VAL A 515 -3.90 -23.32 8.50
N PHE A 516 -5.22 -23.26 8.64
CA PHE A 516 -5.95 -22.21 9.34
C PHE A 516 -6.92 -22.78 10.37
N ILE A 517 -7.10 -22.04 11.46
CA ILE A 517 -8.07 -22.33 12.51
C ILE A 517 -9.14 -21.24 12.48
N ASP A 518 -10.33 -21.59 11.99
CA ASP A 518 -11.48 -20.69 11.85
C ASP A 518 -12.37 -20.76 13.10
N LEU A 519 -12.37 -19.67 13.88
CA LEU A 519 -13.08 -19.52 15.15
C LEU A 519 -14.46 -18.87 15.00
N GLY A 520 -15.01 -18.81 13.79
CA GLY A 520 -16.31 -18.18 13.54
C GLY A 520 -16.20 -16.70 13.17
N THR A 521 -15.55 -15.89 14.01
CA THR A 521 -15.33 -14.45 13.82
C THR A 521 -13.87 -14.06 13.66
N HIS A 522 -12.95 -14.98 13.93
CA HIS A 522 -11.50 -14.77 13.88
C HIS A 522 -10.84 -15.97 13.19
N LEU A 523 -9.62 -15.78 12.72
CA LEU A 523 -8.76 -16.80 12.12
C LEU A 523 -7.54 -17.00 13.04
N ALA A 524 -6.79 -18.08 12.84
CA ALA A 524 -5.39 -18.20 13.27
C ALA A 524 -4.66 -19.06 12.23
N VAL A 525 -3.34 -18.96 12.18
CA VAL A 525 -2.51 -19.74 11.24
C VAL A 525 -1.72 -20.79 12.03
N LEU A 526 -1.72 -22.04 11.58
CA LEU A 526 -0.87 -23.08 12.15
C LEU A 526 0.59 -22.79 11.76
N MET A 527 1.43 -22.51 12.75
CA MET A 527 2.85 -22.21 12.58
C MET A 527 3.73 -23.44 12.81
N LYS A 528 3.32 -24.34 13.71
CA LYS A 528 4.07 -25.54 14.04
C LYS A 528 3.17 -26.69 14.47
N ASP A 529 3.21 -27.74 13.66
CA ASP A 529 2.67 -29.07 13.93
C ASP A 529 3.57 -29.81 14.94
N LEU A 530 3.00 -30.27 16.05
CA LEU A 530 3.67 -31.06 17.08
C LEU A 530 3.10 -32.49 17.14
N PRO A 531 3.84 -33.48 17.70
CA PRO A 531 3.37 -34.86 17.72
C PRO A 531 2.03 -35.03 18.46
N PRO A 532 1.00 -35.67 17.84
CA PRO A 532 1.05 -36.46 16.60
C PRO A 532 0.94 -35.63 15.31
N ILE A 533 2.02 -35.66 14.51
CA ILE A 533 2.17 -34.95 13.23
C ILE A 533 0.99 -35.20 12.28
N GLY A 534 0.47 -34.12 11.71
CA GLY A 534 -0.66 -34.11 10.78
C GLY A 534 -2.04 -34.16 11.44
N GLN A 535 -2.13 -33.99 12.76
CA GLN A 535 -3.37 -33.96 13.53
C GLN A 535 -3.37 -32.81 14.54
N PHE A 536 -4.46 -32.04 14.56
CA PHE A 536 -4.61 -30.92 15.48
C PHE A 536 -4.61 -31.38 16.94
N ASN A 537 -3.73 -30.80 17.75
CA ASN A 537 -3.59 -31.09 19.18
C ASN A 537 -3.31 -29.81 19.98
N ASP A 538 -3.59 -29.83 21.29
CA ASP A 538 -3.55 -28.63 22.14
C ASP A 538 -2.16 -27.97 22.26
N GLU A 539 -1.08 -28.69 21.93
CA GLU A 539 0.30 -28.18 21.99
C GLU A 539 0.74 -27.49 20.69
N ASP A 540 0.04 -27.69 19.56
CA ASP A 540 0.36 -27.08 18.26
C ASP A 540 0.49 -25.56 18.37
N LEU A 541 1.52 -24.97 17.76
CA LEU A 541 1.73 -23.52 17.85
C LEU A 541 1.04 -22.80 16.70
N VAL A 542 0.27 -21.78 17.05
CA VAL A 542 -0.54 -20.99 16.12
C VAL A 542 -0.22 -19.50 16.24
N ALA A 543 -0.10 -18.82 15.10
CA ALA A 543 0.00 -17.36 15.05
C ALA A 543 -1.40 -16.74 15.15
N HIS A 544 -1.54 -15.78 16.06
CA HIS A 544 -2.78 -15.13 16.42
C HIS A 544 -2.55 -13.62 16.61
N HIS A 545 -3.42 -12.79 16.04
CA HIS A 545 -3.35 -11.33 16.15
C HIS A 545 -4.74 -10.76 16.40
N LEU A 546 -5.08 -10.59 17.68
CA LEU A 546 -6.40 -10.15 18.12
C LEU A 546 -6.32 -8.97 19.08
N GLU A 547 -5.77 -9.13 20.29
CA GLU A 547 -5.90 -8.13 21.36
C GLU A 547 -4.67 -7.23 21.57
N ALA A 548 -3.53 -7.52 20.92
CA ALA A 548 -2.23 -6.86 21.11
C ALA A 548 -1.35 -7.04 19.85
N TRP A 549 -0.02 -7.12 19.96
CA TRP A 549 0.83 -7.60 18.86
C TRP A 549 0.45 -9.03 18.38
N PRO A 550 0.92 -9.49 17.20
CA PRO A 550 0.87 -10.90 16.85
C PRO A 550 1.69 -11.73 17.85
N GLU A 551 1.11 -12.83 18.28
CA GLU A 551 1.70 -13.77 19.23
C GLU A 551 1.73 -15.18 18.65
N LEU A 552 2.66 -15.99 19.16
CA LEU A 552 2.73 -17.43 18.93
C LEU A 552 2.25 -18.15 20.20
N ILE A 553 1.05 -18.72 20.17
CA ILE A 553 0.43 -19.39 21.32
C ILE A 553 0.11 -20.85 21.00
N SER A 554 -0.15 -21.68 22.02
CA SER A 554 -0.62 -23.05 21.77
C SER A 554 -2.09 -23.06 21.34
N LEU A 555 -2.48 -24.07 20.57
CA LEU A 555 -3.86 -24.26 20.12
C LEU A 555 -4.80 -24.44 21.32
N GLY A 556 -4.38 -25.15 22.37
CA GLY A 556 -5.15 -25.30 23.60
C GLY A 556 -5.43 -23.97 24.31
N GLN A 557 -4.44 -23.07 24.36
CA GLN A 557 -4.62 -21.70 24.87
C GLN A 557 -5.57 -20.89 23.97
N LEU A 558 -5.41 -20.97 22.65
CA LEU A 558 -6.28 -20.28 21.70
C LEU A 558 -7.75 -20.74 21.85
N LEU A 559 -7.99 -22.02 22.14
CA LEU A 559 -9.32 -22.60 22.26
C LEU A 559 -9.96 -22.45 23.66
N GLU A 560 -9.23 -22.00 24.69
CA GLU A 560 -9.75 -21.92 26.05
C GLU A 560 -11.01 -21.01 26.12
N GLY A 561 -12.13 -21.60 26.55
CA GLY A 561 -13.43 -20.91 26.63
C GLY A 561 -14.08 -20.56 25.28
N ARG A 562 -13.49 -20.93 24.14
CA ARG A 562 -14.04 -20.70 22.80
C ARG A 562 -14.93 -21.88 22.36
N ARG A 563 -15.59 -21.75 21.22
CA ARG A 563 -16.35 -22.86 20.59
C ARG A 563 -15.39 -23.77 19.84
N ALA A 564 -15.82 -24.99 19.53
CA ALA A 564 -15.11 -25.87 18.61
C ALA A 564 -14.76 -25.10 17.31
N PRO A 565 -13.48 -25.07 16.90
CA PRO A 565 -13.05 -24.41 15.68
C PRO A 565 -13.49 -25.22 14.46
N ARG A 566 -13.37 -24.61 13.28
CA ARG A 566 -13.22 -25.34 12.02
C ARG A 566 -11.76 -25.33 11.64
N TYR A 567 -11.20 -26.50 11.37
CA TYR A 567 -9.83 -26.63 10.91
C TYR A 567 -9.83 -26.69 9.39
N CYS A 568 -9.06 -25.81 8.74
CA CYS A 568 -9.15 -25.63 7.30
C CYS A 568 -7.78 -25.54 6.66
N ARG A 569 -7.56 -26.22 5.54
CA ARG A 569 -6.45 -25.94 4.62
C ARG A 569 -6.88 -24.96 3.54
N LEU A 570 -5.93 -24.29 2.89
CA LEU A 570 -6.24 -23.51 1.69
C LEU A 570 -6.82 -24.43 0.59
N GLN A 571 -7.93 -24.01 -0.02
CA GLN A 571 -8.58 -24.76 -1.09
C GLN A 571 -7.82 -24.52 -2.41
N ILE A 572 -6.95 -25.46 -2.75
CA ILE A 572 -6.65 -25.79 -4.14
C ILE A 572 -7.73 -26.81 -4.53
N PRO A 573 -8.64 -26.52 -5.47
CA PRO A 573 -9.71 -27.45 -5.78
C PRO A 573 -9.15 -28.74 -6.37
N ASP A 574 -9.60 -29.88 -5.84
CA ASP A 574 -9.26 -31.22 -6.37
C ASP A 574 -9.88 -31.45 -7.78
N ASP A 575 -10.69 -30.51 -8.29
CA ASP A 575 -11.30 -30.45 -9.63
C ASP A 575 -10.76 -29.27 -10.48
N ALA A 576 -9.45 -28.99 -10.40
CA ALA A 576 -8.77 -28.01 -11.24
C ALA A 576 -7.68 -28.64 -12.14
N VAL A 577 -7.28 -27.91 -13.18
CA VAL A 577 -6.20 -28.21 -14.12
C VAL A 577 -5.17 -27.08 -14.07
N SER A 578 -3.89 -27.41 -13.98
CA SER A 578 -2.75 -26.49 -13.94
C SER A 578 -2.06 -26.43 -15.31
N ILE A 579 -2.22 -25.31 -16.01
CA ILE A 579 -1.66 -25.08 -17.35
C ILE A 579 -0.47 -24.12 -17.24
N VAL A 580 0.72 -24.52 -17.69
CA VAL A 580 1.88 -23.64 -17.83
C VAL A 580 2.01 -23.14 -19.26
N LEU A 581 2.21 -21.82 -19.42
CA LEU A 581 2.55 -21.20 -20.69
C LEU A 581 3.84 -20.42 -20.56
N ALA A 582 4.73 -20.53 -21.54
CA ALA A 582 5.94 -19.73 -21.62
C ALA A 582 6.13 -19.11 -23.01
N GLY A 583 6.94 -18.05 -23.06
CA GLY A 583 7.17 -17.26 -24.26
C GLY A 583 8.13 -17.89 -25.28
N ASP A 584 8.87 -17.02 -25.95
CA ASP A 584 9.58 -17.33 -27.19
C ASP A 584 10.72 -18.34 -26.96
N THR A 585 10.61 -19.49 -27.62
CA THR A 585 11.52 -20.64 -27.49
C THR A 585 12.23 -20.90 -28.81
N MET A 586 13.51 -20.56 -28.88
CA MET A 586 14.36 -20.68 -30.06
C MET A 586 15.48 -21.70 -29.79
N LEU A 587 15.36 -22.88 -30.40
CA LEU A 587 16.29 -24.02 -30.23
C LEU A 587 17.25 -24.22 -31.42
N ALA A 588 17.46 -23.15 -32.20
CA ALA A 588 18.45 -23.11 -33.28
C ALA A 588 19.74 -22.39 -32.82
N ARG A 589 20.63 -22.07 -33.76
CA ARG A 589 21.91 -21.37 -33.49
C ARG A 589 22.68 -22.06 -32.35
N THR A 590 23.25 -21.29 -31.43
CA THR A 590 24.15 -21.80 -30.38
C THR A 590 23.44 -22.64 -29.30
N VAL A 591 22.14 -22.43 -29.08
CA VAL A 591 21.30 -23.34 -28.28
C VAL A 591 21.17 -24.68 -29.00
N GLY A 592 20.88 -24.65 -30.31
CA GLY A 592 20.78 -25.85 -31.15
C GLY A 592 22.08 -26.66 -31.19
N ASP A 593 23.22 -25.97 -31.28
CA ASP A 593 24.56 -26.60 -31.24
C ASP A 593 24.88 -27.25 -29.88
N ALA A 594 24.25 -26.81 -28.79
CA ALA A 594 24.48 -27.31 -27.43
C ALA A 594 23.61 -28.54 -27.05
N LEU A 595 22.47 -28.74 -27.73
CA LEU A 595 21.52 -29.84 -27.48
C LEU A 595 22.09 -31.27 -27.43
N PRO A 596 23.22 -31.63 -28.10
CA PRO A 596 23.81 -32.96 -27.95
C PRO A 596 24.39 -33.24 -26.56
N ASP A 597 24.83 -32.21 -25.84
CA ASP A 597 25.62 -32.32 -24.60
C ASP A 597 24.93 -31.68 -23.37
N GLU A 598 23.98 -30.76 -23.57
CA GLU A 598 23.32 -29.97 -22.51
C GLU A 598 21.79 -29.93 -22.67
N ASP A 599 21.07 -29.88 -21.54
CA ASP A 599 19.60 -29.73 -21.50
C ASP A 599 19.22 -28.26 -21.22
N PRO A 600 18.69 -27.50 -22.21
CA PRO A 600 18.31 -26.10 -22.02
C PRO A 600 17.25 -25.91 -20.92
N PHE A 601 16.39 -26.90 -20.68
CA PHE A 601 15.25 -26.77 -19.78
C PHE A 601 15.57 -27.20 -18.34
N GLN A 602 16.82 -27.58 -18.02
CA GLN A 602 17.19 -28.10 -16.70
C GLN A 602 16.77 -27.16 -15.55
N GLY A 603 16.89 -25.84 -15.73
CA GLY A 603 16.54 -24.83 -14.73
C GLY A 603 15.03 -24.60 -14.51
N VAL A 604 14.17 -25.17 -15.37
CA VAL A 604 12.70 -25.02 -15.35
C VAL A 604 11.95 -26.35 -15.40
N ARG A 605 12.65 -27.50 -15.40
CA ARG A 605 12.06 -28.84 -15.55
C ARG A 605 10.98 -29.17 -14.50
N SER A 606 11.12 -28.70 -13.25
CA SER A 606 10.06 -28.85 -12.22
C SER A 606 8.79 -28.06 -12.57
N LEU A 607 8.93 -26.85 -13.11
CA LEU A 607 7.78 -26.02 -13.47
C LEU A 607 6.94 -26.68 -14.56
N LEU A 608 7.60 -27.17 -15.62
CA LEU A 608 6.93 -27.81 -16.75
C LEU A 608 6.36 -29.18 -16.35
N GLY A 609 7.19 -30.05 -15.77
CA GLY A 609 6.82 -31.43 -15.44
C GLY A 609 5.88 -31.62 -14.22
N GLU A 610 5.59 -30.57 -13.44
CA GLU A 610 4.58 -30.59 -12.38
C GLU A 610 3.22 -30.01 -12.83
N SER A 611 3.11 -29.57 -14.09
CA SER A 611 1.85 -29.08 -14.68
C SER A 611 1.05 -30.21 -15.33
N ASP A 612 -0.26 -30.03 -15.46
CA ASP A 612 -1.14 -30.96 -16.18
C ASP A 612 -1.11 -30.71 -17.71
N LEU A 613 -0.62 -29.53 -18.12
CA LEU A 613 -0.43 -29.13 -19.53
C LEU A 613 0.62 -28.02 -19.64
N SER A 614 1.66 -28.21 -20.45
CA SER A 614 2.70 -27.21 -20.73
C SER A 614 2.73 -26.80 -22.21
N ILE A 615 2.77 -25.48 -22.45
CA ILE A 615 2.64 -24.86 -23.78
C ILE A 615 3.74 -23.81 -24.00
N VAL A 616 4.40 -23.81 -25.16
CA VAL A 616 5.37 -22.77 -25.55
C VAL A 616 5.19 -22.29 -27.00
N ASN A 617 5.68 -21.08 -27.31
CA ASN A 617 5.87 -20.63 -28.70
C ASN A 617 7.22 -21.13 -29.22
N LEU A 618 7.23 -22.03 -30.22
CA LEU A 618 8.47 -22.52 -30.84
C LEU A 618 8.81 -21.64 -32.05
N GLU A 619 9.74 -20.71 -31.87
CA GLU A 619 10.13 -19.71 -32.86
C GLU A 619 11.28 -20.17 -33.76
N CYS A 620 11.28 -21.45 -34.12
CA CYS A 620 12.23 -22.02 -35.06
C CYS A 620 11.65 -23.27 -35.74
N GLY A 621 12.06 -23.52 -36.98
CA GLY A 621 11.75 -24.77 -37.66
C GLY A 621 12.69 -25.90 -37.23
N ILE A 622 12.20 -27.15 -37.19
CA ILE A 622 13.03 -28.35 -36.97
C ILE A 622 13.19 -29.11 -38.30
N SER A 623 14.43 -29.32 -38.75
CA SER A 623 14.73 -30.11 -39.95
C SER A 623 16.13 -30.75 -39.90
N VAL A 624 16.35 -31.74 -40.77
CA VAL A 624 17.68 -32.34 -41.07
C VAL A 624 18.44 -31.57 -42.16
N SER A 625 17.78 -30.64 -42.86
CA SER A 625 18.38 -29.88 -43.95
C SER A 625 19.10 -28.65 -43.42
N SER A 626 20.39 -28.50 -43.72
CA SER A 626 21.07 -27.21 -43.63
C SER A 626 20.46 -26.25 -44.65
N VAL A 627 19.66 -25.30 -44.19
CA VAL A 627 18.88 -24.42 -45.07
C VAL A 627 19.80 -23.39 -45.75
N GLU A 628 19.86 -23.41 -47.09
CA GLU A 628 20.29 -22.24 -47.85
C GLU A 628 19.28 -21.12 -47.59
N ALA A 629 19.73 -20.00 -46.99
CA ALA A 629 18.86 -18.95 -46.48
C ALA A 629 17.74 -18.54 -47.48
N THR A 630 16.49 -18.66 -47.03
CA THR A 630 15.30 -18.34 -47.81
C THR A 630 15.41 -16.91 -48.37
N LYS A 631 15.52 -16.80 -49.69
CA LYS A 631 15.96 -15.56 -50.37
C LYS A 631 15.19 -14.32 -49.90
N GLY A 632 15.87 -13.49 -49.11
CA GLY A 632 15.37 -12.18 -48.66
C GLY A 632 15.08 -12.05 -47.18
N LYS A 633 15.12 -13.13 -46.38
CA LYS A 633 14.97 -13.05 -44.91
C LYS A 633 16.34 -12.87 -44.23
N PRO A 634 16.53 -11.91 -43.30
CA PRO A 634 17.83 -11.64 -42.67
C PRO A 634 18.27 -12.74 -41.69
N PHE A 635 17.32 -13.44 -41.07
CA PHE A 635 17.54 -14.54 -40.14
C PHE A 635 16.70 -15.74 -40.53
N VAL A 636 17.26 -16.94 -40.36
CA VAL A 636 16.63 -18.24 -40.64
C VAL A 636 16.97 -19.18 -39.48
N PHE A 637 15.96 -19.60 -38.71
CA PHE A 637 16.13 -20.42 -37.52
C PHE A 637 15.74 -21.88 -37.80
N SER A 638 16.77 -22.72 -37.98
CA SER A 638 16.64 -24.16 -38.17
C SER A 638 17.30 -24.91 -37.02
N ALA A 639 16.49 -25.46 -36.12
CA ALA A 639 16.90 -26.31 -35.01
C ALA A 639 17.18 -27.76 -35.47
N PRO A 640 18.13 -28.47 -34.83
CA PRO A 640 18.40 -29.87 -35.14
C PRO A 640 17.26 -30.77 -34.64
N VAL A 641 17.16 -31.99 -35.18
CA VAL A 641 16.11 -32.97 -34.80
C VAL A 641 16.10 -33.29 -33.29
N ALA A 642 17.24 -33.15 -32.61
CA ALA A 642 17.33 -33.31 -31.15
C ALA A 642 16.41 -32.34 -30.37
N ALA A 643 16.10 -31.16 -30.93
CA ALA A 643 15.23 -30.16 -30.29
C ALA A 643 13.84 -30.70 -29.98
N ALA A 644 13.25 -31.50 -30.88
CA ALA A 644 11.95 -32.12 -30.64
C ALA A 644 11.98 -33.03 -29.39
N LYS A 645 13.04 -33.85 -29.24
CA LYS A 645 13.22 -34.70 -28.07
C LYS A 645 13.45 -33.88 -26.80
N SER A 646 14.24 -32.81 -26.87
CA SER A 646 14.52 -31.94 -25.72
C SER A 646 13.24 -31.26 -25.20
N LEU A 647 12.36 -30.78 -26.08
CA LEU A 647 11.04 -30.24 -25.71
C LEU A 647 10.18 -31.30 -24.97
N SER A 648 10.09 -32.50 -25.53
CA SER A 648 9.32 -33.61 -24.93
C SER A 648 9.93 -34.07 -23.58
N ASP A 649 11.26 -34.21 -23.50
CA ASP A 649 11.97 -34.59 -22.27
C ASP A 649 11.86 -33.53 -21.15
N ALA A 650 11.57 -32.28 -21.50
CA ALA A 650 11.35 -31.18 -20.56
C ALA A 650 9.95 -31.19 -19.93
N GLY A 651 9.01 -31.98 -20.45
CA GLY A 651 7.60 -31.98 -20.04
C GLY A 651 6.76 -30.91 -20.71
N ILE A 652 7.06 -30.56 -21.97
CA ILE A 652 6.19 -29.74 -22.82
C ILE A 652 5.27 -30.66 -23.61
N ASP A 653 4.00 -30.30 -23.74
CA ASP A 653 2.99 -31.09 -24.46
C ASP A 653 2.61 -30.46 -25.80
N CYS A 654 2.48 -29.12 -25.80
CA CYS A 654 1.87 -28.36 -26.89
C CYS A 654 2.77 -27.21 -27.38
N ILE A 655 2.77 -27.00 -28.70
CA ILE A 655 3.65 -26.06 -29.40
C ILE A 655 2.81 -25.14 -30.28
N SER A 656 2.88 -23.83 -30.02
CA SER A 656 2.44 -22.82 -31.00
C SER A 656 3.50 -22.66 -32.09
N LEU A 657 3.05 -22.66 -33.33
CA LEU A 657 3.82 -22.33 -34.54
C LEU A 657 3.25 -21.07 -35.24
N ALA A 658 2.40 -20.30 -34.56
CA ALA A 658 1.88 -19.05 -35.08
C ALA A 658 2.91 -17.95 -34.88
N ASN A 659 4.01 -17.98 -35.64
CA ASN A 659 5.07 -16.98 -35.60
C ASN A 659 5.71 -16.77 -36.99
N ASN A 660 6.36 -15.63 -37.14
CA ASN A 660 7.10 -15.23 -38.35
C ASN A 660 8.21 -16.23 -38.79
N HIS A 661 8.72 -17.09 -37.90
CA HIS A 661 9.82 -18.04 -38.16
C HIS A 661 9.37 -19.46 -38.55
N SER A 662 8.08 -19.80 -38.43
CA SER A 662 7.56 -21.14 -38.75
C SER A 662 7.54 -21.51 -40.24
N SER A 663 8.08 -20.65 -41.11
CA SER A 663 8.31 -20.91 -42.54
C SER A 663 9.80 -20.97 -42.94
N ASP A 664 10.72 -20.86 -41.97
CA ASP A 664 12.17 -20.86 -42.21
C ASP A 664 12.69 -22.21 -42.71
N VAL A 665 12.03 -23.29 -42.32
CA VAL A 665 12.23 -24.64 -42.86
C VAL A 665 10.90 -25.15 -43.43
N PRO A 666 10.89 -26.21 -44.26
CA PRO A 666 9.63 -26.82 -44.69
C PRO A 666 8.80 -27.29 -43.48
N LEU A 667 7.66 -26.64 -43.21
CA LEU A 667 6.75 -26.97 -42.08
C LEU A 667 6.43 -28.47 -41.97
N ALA A 668 6.40 -29.20 -43.08
CA ALA A 668 6.19 -30.65 -43.10
C ALA A 668 7.29 -31.48 -42.42
N ASP A 669 8.50 -30.94 -42.27
CA ASP A 669 9.60 -31.54 -41.50
C ASP A 669 9.40 -31.29 -40.00
N THR A 670 9.14 -30.04 -39.61
CA THR A 670 8.90 -29.67 -38.19
C THR A 670 7.73 -30.48 -37.62
N LEU A 671 6.60 -30.51 -38.34
CA LEU A 671 5.45 -31.33 -37.98
C LEU A 671 5.72 -32.84 -38.02
N ARG A 672 6.74 -33.33 -38.72
CA ARG A 672 7.13 -34.76 -38.68
C ARG A 672 7.94 -35.07 -37.43
N HIS A 673 8.83 -34.16 -37.03
CA HIS A 673 9.69 -34.35 -35.86
C HIS A 673 8.93 -34.16 -34.54
N LEU A 674 8.06 -33.15 -34.43
CA LEU A 674 7.19 -32.95 -33.25
C LEU A 674 6.25 -34.15 -33.01
N ARG A 675 5.54 -34.62 -34.04
CA ARG A 675 4.70 -35.84 -33.97
C ARG A 675 5.50 -37.14 -33.78
N GLY A 676 6.83 -37.11 -33.93
CA GLY A 676 7.69 -38.27 -33.65
C GLY A 676 8.00 -38.47 -32.17
N VAL A 677 7.60 -37.50 -31.33
CA VAL A 677 7.78 -37.47 -29.87
C VAL A 677 6.48 -37.01 -29.18
N ASP A 678 5.34 -37.26 -29.83
CA ASP A 678 3.98 -37.00 -29.35
C ASP A 678 3.64 -35.53 -28.97
N LEU A 679 4.44 -34.55 -29.43
CA LEU A 679 4.15 -33.12 -29.27
C LEU A 679 3.04 -32.65 -30.21
N LEU A 680 2.03 -31.99 -29.65
CA LEU A 680 0.90 -31.40 -30.39
C LEU A 680 1.26 -30.01 -30.92
N ALA A 681 1.13 -29.79 -32.23
CA ALA A 681 1.41 -28.49 -32.86
C ALA A 681 0.12 -27.82 -33.37
N PHE A 682 0.02 -26.51 -33.16
CA PHE A 682 -1.10 -25.66 -33.60
C PHE A 682 -0.59 -24.31 -34.13
N GLY A 683 -1.50 -23.42 -34.58
CA GLY A 683 -1.13 -22.09 -35.06
C GLY A 683 -0.43 -22.07 -36.42
N HIS A 684 -0.63 -23.06 -37.28
CA HIS A 684 0.05 -23.13 -38.58
C HIS A 684 -0.95 -23.28 -39.74
N PRO A 685 -0.57 -23.00 -41.02
CA PRO A 685 -1.49 -22.96 -42.18
C PRO A 685 -2.23 -24.26 -42.57
N LYS A 686 -2.18 -25.30 -41.74
CA LYS A 686 -2.93 -26.57 -41.89
C LYS A 686 -3.78 -26.91 -40.66
N ASN A 687 -3.58 -26.21 -39.54
CA ASN A 687 -4.22 -26.47 -38.26
C ASN A 687 -4.06 -25.21 -37.38
N ASN A 688 -5.07 -24.34 -37.36
CA ASN A 688 -4.96 -23.04 -36.68
C ASN A 688 -5.19 -23.17 -35.17
N HIS A 689 -6.19 -23.96 -34.78
CA HIS A 689 -6.42 -24.39 -33.41
C HIS A 689 -6.25 -25.91 -33.24
N SER A 690 -6.15 -26.33 -31.98
CA SER A 690 -6.23 -27.73 -31.55
C SER A 690 -6.97 -27.82 -30.22
N VAL A 691 -7.69 -28.90 -29.98
CA VAL A 691 -8.31 -29.21 -28.67
C VAL A 691 -7.62 -30.42 -28.07
N ILE A 692 -7.26 -30.35 -26.78
CA ILE A 692 -6.70 -31.45 -26.00
C ILE A 692 -7.56 -31.71 -24.76
N GLU A 693 -7.78 -32.98 -24.42
CA GLU A 693 -8.45 -33.39 -23.19
C GLU A 693 -7.39 -33.61 -22.09
N VAL A 694 -7.51 -32.87 -20.99
CA VAL A 694 -6.64 -32.97 -19.81
C VAL A 694 -7.51 -33.35 -18.61
N GLU A 695 -7.36 -34.57 -18.08
CA GLU A 695 -8.15 -35.07 -16.95
C GLU A 695 -9.69 -34.93 -17.13
N GLY A 696 -10.18 -35.08 -18.37
CA GLY A 696 -11.60 -34.92 -18.70
C GLY A 696 -12.08 -33.48 -18.87
N PHE A 697 -11.16 -32.53 -19.10
CA PHE A 697 -11.42 -31.12 -19.36
C PHE A 697 -10.79 -30.69 -20.69
N ASN A 698 -11.55 -30.06 -21.58
CA ASN A 698 -11.10 -29.76 -22.94
C ASN A 698 -10.50 -28.35 -23.02
N VAL A 699 -9.24 -28.27 -23.42
CA VAL A 699 -8.53 -27.00 -23.65
C VAL A 699 -8.33 -26.81 -25.15
N ALA A 700 -8.91 -25.75 -25.72
CA ALA A 700 -8.59 -25.28 -27.05
C ALA A 700 -7.39 -24.33 -27.00
N MET A 701 -6.44 -24.52 -27.92
CA MET A 701 -5.28 -23.66 -28.11
C MET A 701 -5.29 -23.15 -29.55
N ILE A 702 -5.21 -21.84 -29.72
CA ILE A 702 -5.28 -21.15 -31.01
C ILE A 702 -4.01 -20.33 -31.17
N GLY A 703 -3.30 -20.52 -32.29
CA GLY A 703 -2.25 -19.60 -32.67
C GLY A 703 -2.82 -18.52 -33.59
N TRP A 704 -2.41 -17.27 -33.40
CA TRP A 704 -2.94 -16.13 -34.17
C TRP A 704 -1.82 -15.19 -34.60
N GLN A 705 -1.90 -14.67 -35.82
CA GLN A 705 -1.01 -13.62 -36.33
C GLN A 705 -1.83 -12.44 -36.91
N PRO A 706 -1.25 -11.22 -36.96
CA PRO A 706 -1.89 -10.06 -37.56
C PRO A 706 -2.43 -10.32 -38.98
N GLY A 707 -3.75 -10.41 -39.10
CA GLY A 707 -4.47 -10.69 -40.35
C GLY A 707 -5.31 -11.97 -40.31
N ASP A 708 -5.16 -12.82 -39.29
CA ASP A 708 -6.01 -14.00 -39.08
C ASP A 708 -7.41 -13.62 -38.58
N SER A 709 -8.43 -14.42 -38.93
CA SER A 709 -9.81 -14.18 -38.50
C SER A 709 -10.03 -14.53 -37.03
N PHE A 710 -10.91 -13.78 -36.37
CA PHE A 710 -11.39 -14.07 -35.01
C PHE A 710 -12.46 -15.19 -34.99
N ASP A 711 -13.07 -15.55 -36.13
CA ASP A 711 -14.13 -16.58 -36.23
C ASP A 711 -13.69 -17.95 -35.68
N GLU A 712 -12.38 -18.27 -35.75
CA GLU A 712 -11.85 -19.55 -35.26
C GLU A 712 -11.87 -19.62 -33.72
N ILE A 713 -11.89 -18.47 -33.03
CA ILE A 713 -12.05 -18.37 -31.57
C ILE A 713 -13.50 -18.74 -31.19
N GLU A 714 -14.49 -18.20 -31.89
CA GLU A 714 -15.90 -18.54 -31.68
C GLU A 714 -16.15 -20.05 -31.91
N LYS A 715 -15.53 -20.60 -32.97
CA LYS A 715 -15.61 -22.04 -33.28
C LYS A 715 -14.95 -22.88 -32.19
N ALA A 716 -13.72 -22.56 -31.78
CA ALA A 716 -13.03 -23.25 -30.70
C ALA A 716 -13.81 -23.21 -29.37
N LYS A 717 -14.50 -22.10 -29.08
CA LYS A 717 -15.36 -21.94 -27.89
C LYS A 717 -16.58 -22.86 -27.89
N SER A 718 -16.97 -23.40 -29.05
CA SER A 718 -18.01 -24.43 -29.16
C SER A 718 -17.49 -25.88 -29.01
N GLU A 719 -16.16 -26.06 -29.05
CA GLU A 719 -15.48 -27.36 -29.08
C GLU A 719 -14.73 -27.67 -27.76
N ALA A 720 -14.56 -26.69 -26.86
CA ALA A 720 -13.75 -26.81 -25.64
C ALA A 720 -14.35 -26.09 -24.42
N ASP A 721 -13.92 -26.50 -23.23
CA ASP A 721 -14.31 -25.91 -21.94
C ASP A 721 -13.51 -24.64 -21.60
N PHE A 722 -12.31 -24.50 -22.17
CA PHE A 722 -11.41 -23.35 -22.00
C PHE A 722 -10.66 -23.03 -23.31
N VAL A 723 -10.61 -21.75 -23.70
CA VAL A 723 -9.98 -21.29 -24.95
C VAL A 723 -8.80 -20.37 -24.66
N ILE A 724 -7.62 -20.81 -25.08
CA ILE A 724 -6.35 -20.08 -25.02
C ILE A 724 -6.01 -19.56 -26.42
N VAL A 725 -5.80 -18.25 -26.55
CA VAL A 725 -5.29 -17.62 -27.77
C VAL A 725 -3.85 -17.19 -27.55
N MET A 726 -2.94 -17.65 -28.41
CA MET A 726 -1.51 -17.32 -28.39
C MET A 726 -1.16 -16.48 -29.64
N PRO A 727 -1.31 -15.14 -29.57
CA PRO A 727 -0.95 -14.27 -30.68
C PRO A 727 0.55 -13.97 -30.74
N HIS A 728 1.13 -13.97 -31.94
CA HIS A 728 2.48 -13.45 -32.19
C HIS A 728 2.38 -12.13 -32.93
N TRP A 729 2.74 -11.04 -32.26
CA TRP A 729 2.31 -9.68 -32.62
C TRP A 729 3.23 -8.60 -32.01
N GLY A 730 2.85 -7.34 -32.18
CA GLY A 730 3.59 -6.20 -31.64
C GLY A 730 4.87 -5.90 -32.40
N THR A 731 5.71 -5.04 -31.83
CA THR A 731 7.01 -4.65 -32.39
C THR A 731 8.14 -5.22 -31.55
N GLU A 732 9.11 -5.88 -32.19
CA GLU A 732 10.31 -6.41 -31.51
C GLU A 732 10.96 -5.34 -30.61
N TYR A 733 11.39 -5.73 -29.41
CA TYR A 733 12.08 -4.91 -28.40
C TYR A 733 11.24 -3.78 -27.76
N GLN A 734 9.95 -3.65 -28.08
CA GLN A 734 9.10 -2.59 -27.54
C GLN A 734 8.34 -3.05 -26.29
N ARG A 735 8.72 -2.56 -25.10
CA ARG A 735 8.02 -2.84 -23.84
C ARG A 735 6.59 -2.28 -23.76
N GLU A 736 6.34 -1.17 -24.45
CA GLU A 736 5.03 -0.54 -24.50
C GLU A 736 4.14 -1.22 -25.54
N VAL A 737 2.96 -1.64 -25.10
CA VAL A 737 1.94 -2.29 -25.94
C VAL A 737 1.36 -1.29 -26.92
N ASP A 738 1.30 -1.65 -28.20
CA ASP A 738 0.74 -0.77 -29.23
C ASP A 738 -0.80 -0.86 -29.34
N ASP A 739 -1.39 0.09 -30.07
CA ASP A 739 -2.83 0.16 -30.28
C ASP A 739 -3.38 -1.07 -31.02
N SER A 740 -2.60 -1.70 -31.90
CA SER A 740 -3.04 -2.86 -32.67
C SER A 740 -3.13 -4.12 -31.82
N GLN A 741 -2.16 -4.35 -30.93
CA GLN A 741 -2.23 -5.37 -29.88
C GLN A 741 -3.45 -5.14 -28.98
N SER A 742 -3.65 -3.90 -28.53
CA SER A 742 -4.75 -3.50 -27.64
C SER A 742 -6.15 -3.64 -28.26
N VAL A 743 -6.27 -3.48 -29.58
CA VAL A 743 -7.51 -3.72 -30.33
C VAL A 743 -7.73 -5.22 -30.55
N ALA A 744 -6.71 -5.94 -31.04
CA ALA A 744 -6.81 -7.38 -31.30
C ALA A 744 -7.16 -8.17 -30.04
N ALA A 745 -6.59 -7.82 -28.88
CA ALA A 745 -6.93 -8.43 -27.59
C ALA A 745 -8.41 -8.25 -27.19
N LYS A 746 -9.06 -7.14 -27.58
CA LYS A 746 -10.50 -6.91 -27.35
C LYS A 746 -11.36 -7.77 -28.24
N GLU A 747 -11.03 -7.85 -29.53
CA GLU A 747 -11.74 -8.72 -30.47
C GLU A 747 -11.60 -10.21 -30.07
N MET A 748 -10.42 -10.64 -29.60
CA MET A 748 -10.19 -12.00 -29.08
C MET A 748 -11.06 -12.31 -27.85
N ALA A 749 -11.11 -11.39 -26.87
CA ALA A 749 -11.96 -11.54 -25.70
C ALA A 749 -13.45 -11.60 -26.07
N ALA A 750 -13.90 -10.71 -26.96
CA ALA A 750 -15.29 -10.68 -27.45
C ALA A 750 -15.67 -11.94 -28.25
N ALA A 751 -14.74 -12.51 -29.00
CA ALA A 751 -14.92 -13.77 -29.75
C ALA A 751 -14.89 -15.03 -28.86
N GLY A 752 -14.68 -14.89 -27.54
CA GLY A 752 -14.81 -15.97 -26.57
C GLY A 752 -13.50 -16.60 -26.07
N ALA A 753 -12.36 -15.92 -26.20
CA ALA A 753 -11.13 -16.33 -25.53
C ALA A 753 -11.27 -16.26 -24.00
N ASP A 754 -10.84 -17.29 -23.28
CA ASP A 754 -10.81 -17.29 -21.81
C ASP A 754 -9.44 -16.86 -21.26
N LEU A 755 -8.40 -16.88 -22.11
CA LEU A 755 -7.04 -16.42 -21.83
C LEU A 755 -6.33 -16.00 -23.13
N VAL A 756 -5.60 -14.88 -23.11
CA VAL A 756 -4.74 -14.44 -24.22
C VAL A 756 -3.29 -14.32 -23.75
N VAL A 757 -2.34 -14.96 -24.46
CA VAL A 757 -0.91 -15.02 -24.09
C VAL A 757 -0.02 -14.75 -25.29
N GLY A 758 0.45 -13.51 -25.41
CA GLY A 758 1.20 -13.02 -26.55
C GLY A 758 2.70 -13.33 -26.55
N ALA A 759 3.28 -13.22 -27.74
CA ALA A 759 4.64 -13.55 -28.11
C ALA A 759 5.15 -12.60 -29.22
N GLY A 760 6.48 -12.53 -29.45
CA GLY A 760 7.08 -11.79 -30.58
C GLY A 760 7.82 -10.47 -30.25
N PRO A 761 7.45 -9.66 -29.23
CA PRO A 761 8.25 -8.51 -28.83
C PRO A 761 9.62 -8.83 -28.22
N HIS A 762 9.95 -10.10 -27.96
CA HIS A 762 11.19 -10.57 -27.31
C HIS A 762 11.54 -9.88 -25.97
N CYS A 763 10.54 -9.30 -25.31
CA CYS A 763 10.62 -8.71 -23.99
C CYS A 763 9.27 -8.85 -23.28
N VAL A 764 9.27 -8.90 -21.95
CA VAL A 764 8.03 -8.96 -21.16
C VAL A 764 7.29 -7.62 -21.29
N GLN A 765 6.04 -7.67 -21.74
CA GLN A 765 5.11 -6.54 -21.78
C GLN A 765 4.10 -6.64 -20.63
N LYS A 766 3.30 -5.58 -20.40
CA LYS A 766 2.27 -5.55 -19.35
C LYS A 766 1.24 -6.70 -19.50
N SER A 767 0.58 -7.03 -18.39
CA SER A 767 -0.66 -7.80 -18.37
C SER A 767 -1.88 -6.88 -18.11
N ASP A 768 -3.07 -7.32 -18.54
CA ASP A 768 -4.32 -6.55 -18.51
C ASP A 768 -5.54 -7.47 -18.32
N ARG A 769 -6.73 -6.88 -18.11
CA ARG A 769 -8.01 -7.60 -18.01
C ARG A 769 -9.07 -6.95 -18.90
N ILE A 770 -9.38 -7.62 -20.00
CA ILE A 770 -10.36 -7.15 -20.98
C ILE A 770 -11.65 -7.94 -20.77
N GLU A 771 -12.71 -7.26 -20.33
CA GLU A 771 -14.02 -7.86 -20.01
C GLU A 771 -13.96 -9.05 -19.01
N GLY A 772 -12.89 -9.11 -18.20
CA GLY A 772 -12.61 -10.18 -17.24
C GLY A 772 -11.56 -11.19 -17.72
N VAL A 773 -11.37 -11.33 -19.03
CA VAL A 773 -10.36 -12.19 -19.68
C VAL A 773 -8.95 -11.69 -19.32
N PRO A 774 -8.05 -12.53 -18.77
CA PRO A 774 -6.65 -12.18 -18.58
C PRO A 774 -5.93 -12.08 -19.93
N VAL A 775 -5.18 -11.01 -20.13
CA VAL A 775 -4.37 -10.77 -21.33
C VAL A 775 -2.92 -10.51 -20.93
N TYR A 776 -2.00 -11.33 -21.41
CA TYR A 776 -0.56 -11.07 -21.37
C TYR A 776 -0.12 -10.66 -22.77
N TYR A 777 0.39 -9.44 -22.94
CA TYR A 777 0.72 -8.95 -24.28
C TYR A 777 2.03 -9.53 -24.84
N SER A 778 2.99 -9.84 -23.97
CA SER A 778 4.19 -10.60 -24.34
C SER A 778 4.81 -11.23 -23.10
N LEU A 779 5.09 -12.53 -23.17
CA LEU A 779 5.88 -13.24 -22.15
C LEU A 779 7.41 -13.09 -22.33
N GLY A 780 7.88 -12.48 -23.42
CA GLY A 780 9.31 -12.37 -23.71
C GLY A 780 9.97 -13.73 -23.99
N ASN A 781 11.30 -13.79 -23.89
CA ASN A 781 12.08 -14.96 -24.27
C ASN A 781 12.11 -16.04 -23.16
N PHE A 782 11.75 -17.27 -23.50
CA PHE A 782 11.85 -18.44 -22.61
C PHE A 782 13.12 -19.28 -22.87
N VAL A 783 13.53 -19.44 -24.12
CA VAL A 783 14.85 -19.97 -24.50
C VAL A 783 15.34 -19.19 -25.70
N PHE A 784 16.49 -18.53 -25.61
CA PHE A 784 17.02 -17.75 -26.73
C PHE A 784 18.51 -17.50 -26.57
N ASP A 785 19.29 -17.59 -27.65
CA ASP A 785 20.73 -17.38 -27.56
C ASP A 785 21.16 -15.92 -27.36
N GLU A 786 22.44 -15.73 -26.98
CA GLU A 786 23.04 -14.40 -26.85
C GLU A 786 23.14 -13.67 -28.21
N ASP A 787 23.32 -12.35 -28.16
CA ASP A 787 23.15 -11.32 -29.22
C ASP A 787 21.85 -10.48 -29.16
N GLY A 788 21.16 -10.47 -28.02
CA GLY A 788 20.07 -9.52 -27.77
C GLY A 788 20.51 -8.05 -27.78
N PRO A 789 19.67 -7.11 -28.27
CA PRO A 789 20.05 -5.69 -28.36
C PRO A 789 20.00 -4.92 -27.03
N ASN A 790 19.44 -5.51 -25.96
CA ASN A 790 19.33 -4.90 -24.63
C ASN A 790 19.22 -5.96 -23.52
N GLU A 791 19.19 -5.53 -22.26
CA GLU A 791 19.09 -6.41 -21.09
C GLU A 791 17.79 -7.22 -20.98
N ASP A 792 16.71 -6.79 -21.64
CA ASP A 792 15.40 -7.44 -21.52
C ASP A 792 15.28 -8.70 -22.36
N TRP A 793 16.15 -8.85 -23.37
CA TRP A 793 16.29 -10.09 -24.14
C TRP A 793 16.58 -11.33 -23.27
N LYS A 794 17.24 -11.12 -22.12
CA LYS A 794 17.54 -12.17 -21.13
C LYS A 794 16.45 -12.33 -20.07
N LYS A 795 15.32 -11.62 -20.19
CA LYS A 795 14.21 -11.62 -19.23
C LYS A 795 12.95 -12.14 -19.93
N GLY A 796 12.41 -13.22 -19.41
CA GLY A 796 11.14 -13.79 -19.81
C GLY A 796 10.20 -13.94 -18.63
N LEU A 797 9.00 -14.39 -18.94
CA LEU A 797 7.97 -14.77 -18.00
C LEU A 797 7.40 -16.12 -18.45
N ALA A 798 7.23 -17.04 -17.51
CA ALA A 798 6.29 -18.14 -17.65
C ALA A 798 5.07 -17.83 -16.79
N ILE A 799 3.89 -18.35 -17.15
CA ILE A 799 2.71 -18.26 -16.30
C ILE A 799 2.14 -19.64 -16.01
N ARG A 800 1.66 -19.89 -14.79
CA ARG A 800 0.93 -21.11 -14.41
C ARG A 800 -0.51 -20.76 -14.05
N VAL A 801 -1.43 -21.14 -14.92
CA VAL A 801 -2.87 -20.87 -14.82
C VAL A 801 -3.57 -22.07 -14.18
N ILE A 802 -4.22 -21.86 -13.04
CA ILE A 802 -5.07 -22.86 -12.40
C ILE A 802 -6.51 -22.61 -12.84
N VAL A 803 -7.09 -23.55 -13.58
CA VAL A 803 -8.44 -23.48 -14.17
C VAL A 803 -9.33 -24.54 -13.52
N SER A 804 -10.52 -24.16 -13.03
CA SER A 804 -11.53 -25.13 -12.58
C SER A 804 -12.12 -25.92 -13.75
N LYS A 805 -12.57 -27.15 -13.51
CA LYS A 805 -13.27 -27.97 -14.53
C LYS A 805 -14.61 -27.38 -15.02
N GLN A 806 -15.00 -26.18 -14.57
CA GLN A 806 -16.12 -25.40 -15.09
C GLN A 806 -15.68 -24.20 -15.96
N GLY A 807 -14.44 -24.21 -16.47
CA GLY A 807 -13.93 -23.21 -17.42
C GLY A 807 -13.44 -21.90 -16.77
N LYS A 808 -13.53 -21.76 -15.44
CA LYS A 808 -13.15 -20.53 -14.76
C LYS A 808 -11.70 -20.57 -14.27
N VAL A 809 -10.91 -19.58 -14.66
CA VAL A 809 -9.59 -19.30 -14.06
C VAL A 809 -9.75 -18.99 -12.56
N LEU A 810 -9.07 -19.76 -11.74
CA LEU A 810 -9.01 -19.62 -10.30
C LEU A 810 -7.80 -18.78 -9.88
N ALA A 811 -6.65 -19.03 -10.55
CA ALA A 811 -5.37 -18.46 -10.18
C ALA A 811 -4.41 -18.35 -11.40
N ILE A 812 -3.45 -17.42 -11.39
CA ILE A 812 -2.35 -17.35 -12.39
C ILE A 812 -1.04 -16.97 -11.71
N ASP A 813 -0.08 -17.88 -11.55
CA ASP A 813 1.30 -17.54 -11.13
C ASP A 813 2.05 -16.86 -12.27
N GLU A 814 2.61 -15.68 -12.04
CA GLU A 814 3.62 -15.05 -12.90
C GLU A 814 5.02 -15.45 -12.41
N ILE A 815 5.79 -16.13 -13.27
CA ILE A 815 7.05 -16.78 -12.92
C ILE A 815 8.19 -16.14 -13.72
N PRO A 816 9.03 -15.29 -13.10
CA PRO A 816 10.16 -14.66 -13.78
C PRO A 816 11.16 -15.71 -14.26
N VAL A 817 11.61 -15.55 -15.50
CA VAL A 817 12.63 -16.40 -16.14
C VAL A 817 13.81 -15.52 -16.53
N CYS A 818 15.02 -15.92 -16.13
CA CYS A 818 16.26 -15.27 -16.56
C CYS A 818 17.08 -16.23 -17.40
N LEU A 819 17.48 -15.80 -18.60
CA LEU A 819 18.36 -16.58 -19.47
C LEU A 819 19.81 -16.45 -19.01
N ASN A 820 20.49 -17.58 -18.83
CA ASN A 820 21.92 -17.62 -18.53
C ASN A 820 22.77 -17.29 -19.79
N GLU A 821 24.10 -17.35 -19.66
CA GLU A 821 25.04 -17.08 -20.77
C GLU A 821 24.93 -18.08 -21.95
N ARG A 822 24.18 -19.17 -21.80
CA ARG A 822 23.89 -20.15 -22.86
C ARG A 822 22.50 -19.98 -23.46
N GLY A 823 21.75 -18.98 -23.03
CA GLY A 823 20.37 -18.77 -23.42
C GLY A 823 19.36 -19.67 -22.73
N PHE A 824 19.79 -20.40 -21.69
CA PHE A 824 18.95 -21.39 -21.01
C PHE A 824 18.18 -20.74 -19.85
N PRO A 825 16.87 -21.01 -19.73
CA PRO A 825 16.03 -20.48 -18.66
C PRO A 825 16.46 -20.96 -17.27
N THR A 826 16.57 -20.00 -16.36
CA THR A 826 16.71 -20.23 -14.93
C THR A 826 15.63 -19.46 -14.20
N ILE A 827 15.07 -20.06 -13.16
CA ILE A 827 14.20 -19.37 -12.21
C ILE A 827 15.10 -18.67 -11.18
N PRO A 828 15.05 -17.32 -11.05
CA PRO A 828 15.77 -16.61 -10.01
C PRO A 828 15.30 -17.06 -8.62
N GLN A 829 16.20 -17.10 -7.64
CA GLN A 829 15.79 -17.26 -6.24
C GLN A 829 15.08 -15.98 -5.77
N GLY A 830 13.75 -16.02 -5.81
CA GLY A 830 12.83 -14.90 -5.66
C GLY A 830 11.41 -15.38 -5.93
N LYS A 831 10.39 -14.56 -5.62
CA LYS A 831 9.02 -15.04 -5.41
C LYS A 831 8.10 -14.82 -6.65
N PHE A 832 7.14 -15.71 -6.92
CA PHE A 832 6.26 -15.81 -8.13
C PHE A 832 4.83 -15.26 -7.99
N THR A 833 4.35 -14.30 -8.79
CA THR A 833 3.07 -13.62 -8.52
C THR A 833 1.79 -14.40 -8.92
N LEU A 834 1.20 -15.25 -8.05
CA LEU A 834 -0.16 -15.79 -8.26
C LEU A 834 -1.23 -14.68 -8.20
N LEU A 835 -2.13 -14.65 -9.19
CA LEU A 835 -3.31 -13.79 -9.25
C LEU A 835 -4.58 -14.58 -8.91
N LEU A 836 -5.13 -14.51 -7.68
CA LEU A 836 -6.43 -15.14 -7.39
C LEU A 836 -7.59 -14.33 -7.95
N LEU A 837 -8.48 -14.98 -8.69
CA LEU A 837 -9.64 -14.32 -9.28
C LEU A 837 -10.86 -14.41 -8.33
N PRO A 838 -11.45 -13.26 -7.92
CA PRO A 838 -12.67 -13.31 -7.12
C PRO A 838 -13.78 -14.06 -7.88
N PRO A 839 -14.63 -14.85 -7.20
CA PRO A 839 -15.87 -15.31 -7.80
C PRO A 839 -16.70 -14.10 -8.22
N SER A 840 -17.33 -14.18 -9.39
CA SER A 840 -18.24 -13.17 -9.91
C SER A 840 -19.31 -12.85 -8.86
N SER A 841 -19.26 -11.63 -8.33
CA SER A 841 -20.25 -11.17 -7.36
C SER A 841 -21.63 -11.15 -8.03
N PRO A 842 -22.69 -11.74 -7.43
CA PRO A 842 -24.05 -11.56 -7.90
C PRO A 842 -24.57 -10.12 -7.71
N TYR A 843 -23.77 -9.25 -7.08
CA TYR A 843 -23.99 -7.81 -7.00
C TYR A 843 -22.90 -7.10 -7.81
N GLY A 844 -23.27 -6.68 -9.02
CA GLY A 844 -22.43 -5.82 -9.84
C GLY A 844 -22.46 -4.38 -9.34
N ASN A 845 -21.29 -3.76 -9.33
CA ASN A 845 -21.00 -2.60 -10.17
C ASN A 845 -19.48 -2.53 -10.32
N GLY A 846 -19.01 -2.38 -11.55
CA GLY A 846 -17.60 -2.11 -11.80
C GLY A 846 -17.29 -0.66 -11.47
N ASP A 847 -16.13 -0.42 -10.84
CA ASP A 847 -15.27 0.73 -11.11
C ASP A 847 -13.90 0.52 -10.41
N ALA A 848 -12.92 1.32 -10.81
CA ALA A 848 -11.53 1.36 -10.32
C ALA A 848 -10.60 0.20 -10.73
N ILE A 849 -10.07 0.29 -11.96
CA ILE A 849 -8.66 -0.04 -12.23
C ILE A 849 -7.95 1.27 -12.56
N LEU A 850 -6.93 1.62 -11.77
CA LEU A 850 -5.96 2.67 -12.12
C LEU A 850 -4.60 2.01 -12.40
N HIS A 851 -3.97 2.51 -13.46
CA HIS A 851 -2.58 2.28 -13.86
C HIS A 851 -1.64 3.24 -13.06
N PRO A 852 -0.30 3.07 -13.13
CA PRO A 852 0.61 3.40 -12.01
C PRO A 852 0.77 4.89 -11.69
#